data_AF-A0A1Q3GKF6-F1
#
_entry.id   AF-A0A1Q3GKF6-F1
#
_cell.length_a   1.000
_cell.length_b   1.000
_cell.length_c   1.000
_cell.angle_alpha   90.00
_cell.angle_beta   90.00
_cell.angle_gamma   90.00
#
_symmetry.space_group_name_H-M   'P 1'
#
loop_
_entity.id
_entity.type
_entity.pdbx_description
1 polymer ?
#
loop_
_entity_poly.entity_id
_entity_poly.type
_entity_poly.pdbx_seq_one_letter_code
_entity_poly.pdbx_strand_id
1 'polypeptide(L)'
;MRKQLRLLGIIWLVLGIGIPAQVRADRVTNAYKQLQKERYDKVKSLLDKAISRQPINAGAHYVYALYFLTKANPSYQVDSSYTHILLALSHYAQIERDDSTTWAKVGITQTAIDRHRLKVEGIAFGLAKKQNTIAGYQAYINRFTTAREVKEAVRLRDLLGWQAAQAAHTIGAYQNFIKTYPKATQVEEAQKRIDFFVFQAETERGTYKNLEEFLKNNPQNVYRDSAITQLFDLISVNHQTTTYQNFLKKYSNSSAAKRAGDWLMSLYQQAGRLKAFHESFANYYRIDYVTQLLAVDSLQYFPILEAGRYGFIDHFGQIRIPIKYQQIHKDYLCDGIQDNFVLVMRNNLTGVVDKLGREVVAVNYDKIETLDGGVFIVTKNGFQGAFHQSGFQILPIKYDKIEPLNQYFLRVRRNGLWGVATYNGKLIVDCNFSEIDRKANSFVQFRKDSRYALVKNKQIFEQFLNKQFSIQLKYDEVNWIGDAYIKVIDQEKQGVVDTTGQLVLPPQFTAIKDLSVGWAARTSDSTQWKLFTRKGKSVSNETFEQVTTHSKFFVAKQNGKWGSIDRYGKVLEPFKRDSLIFIGDVLLTFKGKQILAKLKGQQKPLNLTPYKYVRGEKGNYPGAKPFIYIETRLRKKGLINQNGKKMLSAVYEEISILANDLFSVRRYGKYGLVDTNRKIILPIRYQGISNLKGGYQGLLLNRKFGLYHYKRKIKIEPKFSALPRPYNLKEDNRLFIVRKKQMYGLVDDKGKELISTKYDKVEYWTDSVALLKNEAGNWFLYNFINKQRLKTKEFSQIQYLKKDSQEIIALVSKGKYGILSNRRGLLIPMEYDLIYNLGSIEEPMFFTERQYSGGKSFVVSYINFQRKTIWNKIMKEADYHRILCEQY
;
A
#
# COMPACT_ATOMS: atom_id res chain seq x y z
N MET A 1 -78.15 8.76 -44.06
CA MET A 1 -78.62 9.68 -45.13
C MET A 1 -78.72 8.89 -46.43
N ARG A 2 -79.81 9.04 -47.22
CA ARG A 2 -79.96 8.65 -48.65
C ARG A 2 -79.70 7.16 -49.02
N LYS A 3 -80.46 6.48 -49.89
CA LYS A 3 -81.82 6.72 -50.45
C LYS A 3 -82.29 5.46 -51.23
N GLN A 4 -83.52 4.95 -50.97
CA GLN A 4 -84.48 4.29 -51.93
C GLN A 4 -84.00 3.06 -52.76
N LEU A 5 -84.82 2.22 -53.42
CA LEU A 5 -86.28 2.02 -53.59
C LEU A 5 -86.66 0.60 -53.03
N ARG A 6 -87.90 0.09 -52.78
CA ARG A 6 -89.25 0.16 -53.40
C ARG A 6 -89.32 -0.47 -54.83
N LEU A 7 -90.40 -1.10 -55.31
CA LEU A 7 -91.80 -1.38 -54.85
C LEU A 7 -92.03 -2.93 -54.78
N LEU A 8 -93.19 -3.58 -54.56
CA LEU A 8 -94.60 -3.20 -54.28
C LEU A 8 -95.13 -4.05 -53.07
N GLY A 9 -96.16 -4.91 -52.98
CA GLY A 9 -97.42 -5.21 -53.71
C GLY A 9 -97.85 -6.70 -53.64
N ILE A 10 -99.02 -7.17 -53.20
CA ILE A 10 -100.09 -6.82 -52.21
C ILE A 10 -101.26 -7.79 -52.49
N ILE A 11 -101.83 -8.43 -51.45
CA ILE A 11 -103.15 -9.14 -51.38
C ILE A 11 -103.40 -10.35 -52.31
N TRP A 12 -103.70 -11.52 -51.70
CA TRP A 12 -105.06 -12.13 -51.70
C TRP A 12 -105.25 -13.04 -50.47
N LEU A 13 -106.50 -13.44 -50.19
CA LEU A 13 -106.95 -13.98 -48.90
C LEU A 13 -107.85 -15.24 -49.10
N VAL A 14 -108.27 -15.86 -47.98
CA VAL A 14 -109.33 -16.90 -47.85
C VAL A 14 -108.87 -18.37 -47.72
N LEU A 15 -108.81 -18.80 -46.45
CA LEU A 15 -109.34 -20.04 -45.83
C LEU A 15 -109.46 -21.37 -46.63
N GLY A 16 -108.91 -22.43 -46.03
CA GLY A 16 -109.29 -23.84 -46.20
C GLY A 16 -108.86 -24.65 -44.95
N ILE A 17 -109.60 -25.70 -44.55
CA ILE A 17 -109.42 -26.39 -43.25
C ILE A 17 -109.22 -27.91 -43.41
N GLY A 18 -108.31 -28.49 -42.59
CA GLY A 18 -108.10 -29.93 -42.39
C GLY A 18 -106.95 -30.53 -43.23
N ILE A 19 -106.24 -31.61 -42.85
CA ILE A 19 -106.25 -32.50 -41.65
C ILE A 19 -104.77 -32.92 -41.40
N PRO A 20 -104.28 -33.13 -40.15
CA PRO A 20 -102.86 -33.35 -39.87
C PRO A 20 -102.33 -34.79 -40.13
N ALA A 21 -101.01 -34.91 -40.36
CA ALA A 21 -100.30 -36.19 -40.57
C ALA A 21 -99.22 -36.45 -39.49
N GLN A 22 -98.98 -37.73 -39.16
CA GLN A 22 -97.95 -38.15 -38.18
C GLN A 22 -96.57 -38.35 -38.81
N VAL A 23 -95.50 -38.06 -38.04
CA VAL A 23 -94.09 -38.11 -38.48
C VAL A 23 -93.35 -39.32 -37.90
N ARG A 24 -92.69 -40.12 -38.76
CA ARG A 24 -91.75 -41.18 -38.33
C ARG A 24 -90.44 -40.58 -37.82
N ALA A 25 -89.84 -41.19 -36.79
CA ALA A 25 -88.60 -40.70 -36.17
C ALA A 25 -87.33 -41.40 -36.69
N ASP A 26 -86.26 -40.63 -36.90
CA ASP A 26 -84.93 -41.07 -37.34
C ASP A 26 -84.21 -41.97 -36.30
N ARG A 27 -83.28 -42.82 -36.79
CA ARG A 27 -82.44 -43.73 -36.00
C ARG A 27 -81.48 -43.00 -35.05
N VAL A 28 -80.81 -41.93 -35.48
CA VAL A 28 -79.86 -41.17 -34.63
C VAL A 28 -80.62 -40.46 -33.51
N THR A 29 -81.70 -39.79 -33.87
CA THR A 29 -82.67 -39.15 -32.98
C THR A 29 -83.25 -40.15 -31.97
N ASN A 30 -83.53 -41.38 -32.39
CA ASN A 30 -83.97 -42.46 -31.50
C ASN A 30 -82.83 -42.96 -30.59
N ALA A 31 -81.62 -43.19 -31.12
CA ALA A 31 -80.46 -43.61 -30.34
C ALA A 31 -80.13 -42.59 -29.23
N TYR A 32 -80.15 -41.30 -29.53
CA TYR A 32 -80.03 -40.22 -28.54
C TYR A 32 -81.13 -40.32 -27.47
N LYS A 33 -82.39 -40.52 -27.86
CA LYS A 33 -83.52 -40.72 -26.93
C LYS A 33 -83.43 -42.01 -26.10
N GLN A 34 -82.80 -43.08 -26.59
CA GLN A 34 -82.53 -44.28 -25.79
C GLN A 34 -81.34 -44.08 -24.83
N LEU A 35 -80.36 -43.23 -25.18
CA LEU A 35 -79.22 -42.89 -24.33
C LEU A 35 -79.67 -42.09 -23.09
N GLN A 36 -80.60 -41.14 -23.27
CA GLN A 36 -81.29 -40.44 -22.17
C GLN A 36 -82.20 -41.36 -21.31
N LYS A 37 -82.34 -42.63 -21.69
CA LYS A 37 -83.07 -43.68 -20.95
C LYS A 37 -82.15 -44.83 -20.51
N GLU A 38 -80.83 -44.63 -20.58
CA GLU A 38 -79.78 -45.55 -20.11
C GLU A 38 -79.81 -46.96 -20.76
N ARG A 39 -80.43 -47.10 -21.93
CA ARG A 39 -80.60 -48.38 -22.64
C ARG A 39 -79.42 -48.69 -23.57
N TYR A 40 -78.23 -48.83 -22.99
CA TYR A 40 -76.95 -48.80 -23.71
C TYR A 40 -76.83 -49.80 -24.88
N ASP A 41 -77.25 -51.05 -24.75
CA ASP A 41 -77.19 -52.03 -25.85
C ASP A 41 -78.08 -51.65 -27.04
N LYS A 42 -79.24 -51.03 -26.73
CA LYS A 42 -80.16 -50.52 -27.74
C LYS A 42 -79.64 -49.25 -28.40
N VAL A 43 -78.90 -48.40 -27.68
CA VAL A 43 -78.14 -47.29 -28.27
C VAL A 43 -77.11 -47.86 -29.24
N LYS A 44 -76.23 -48.76 -28.77
CA LYS A 44 -75.16 -49.36 -29.56
C LYS A 44 -75.68 -49.98 -30.85
N SER A 45 -76.69 -50.86 -30.76
CA SER A 45 -77.29 -51.51 -31.93
C SER A 45 -77.94 -50.53 -32.92
N LEU A 46 -78.48 -49.40 -32.46
CA LEU A 46 -79.02 -48.35 -33.34
C LEU A 46 -77.92 -47.54 -34.04
N LEU A 47 -76.80 -47.27 -33.35
CA LEU A 47 -75.66 -46.53 -33.91
C LEU A 47 -74.84 -47.39 -34.88
N ASP A 48 -74.60 -48.66 -34.55
CA ASP A 48 -73.97 -49.62 -35.46
C ASP A 48 -74.77 -49.74 -36.76
N LYS A 49 -76.11 -49.85 -36.66
CA LYS A 49 -77.03 -49.89 -37.82
C LYS A 49 -77.23 -48.52 -38.50
N ALA A 50 -76.66 -47.44 -37.99
CA ALA A 50 -76.58 -46.16 -38.68
C ALA A 50 -75.27 -46.09 -39.48
N ILE A 51 -74.13 -46.32 -38.80
CA ILE A 51 -72.79 -46.27 -39.38
C ILE A 51 -72.59 -47.38 -40.43
N SER A 52 -73.13 -48.60 -40.23
CA SER A 52 -73.05 -49.67 -41.22
C SER A 52 -73.85 -49.40 -42.50
N ARG A 53 -74.77 -48.41 -42.48
CA ARG A 53 -75.53 -47.96 -43.65
C ARG A 53 -74.90 -46.70 -44.28
N GLN A 54 -74.30 -45.85 -43.46
CA GLN A 54 -73.68 -44.59 -43.87
C GLN A 54 -72.49 -44.31 -42.93
N PRO A 55 -71.27 -44.74 -43.28
CA PRO A 55 -70.11 -44.62 -42.39
C PRO A 55 -69.81 -43.18 -41.98
N ILE A 56 -70.07 -42.22 -42.85
CA ILE A 56 -69.89 -40.77 -42.60
C ILE A 56 -71.03 -40.13 -41.77
N ASN A 57 -71.89 -40.90 -41.10
CA ASN A 57 -73.00 -40.33 -40.34
C ASN A 57 -72.50 -39.63 -39.05
N ALA A 58 -72.23 -38.33 -39.17
CA ALA A 58 -71.72 -37.48 -38.08
C ALA A 58 -72.64 -37.43 -36.86
N GLY A 59 -73.97 -37.53 -37.06
CA GLY A 59 -74.94 -37.62 -35.99
C GLY A 59 -74.75 -38.90 -35.16
N ALA A 60 -74.63 -40.05 -35.83
CA ALA A 60 -74.35 -41.34 -35.18
C ALA A 60 -73.00 -41.33 -34.47
N HIS A 61 -71.95 -40.76 -35.07
CA HIS A 61 -70.65 -40.58 -34.42
C HIS A 61 -70.73 -39.64 -33.19
N TYR A 62 -71.50 -38.56 -33.24
CA TYR A 62 -71.71 -37.69 -32.08
C TYR A 62 -72.44 -38.42 -30.94
N VAL A 63 -73.51 -39.17 -31.26
CA VAL A 63 -74.22 -39.97 -30.24
C VAL A 63 -73.33 -41.13 -29.75
N TYR A 64 -72.39 -41.63 -30.55
CA TYR A 64 -71.34 -42.54 -30.07
C TYR A 64 -70.35 -41.87 -29.12
N ALA A 65 -69.92 -40.63 -29.40
CA ALA A 65 -69.09 -39.86 -28.47
C ALA A 65 -69.83 -39.55 -27.16
N LEU A 66 -71.14 -39.31 -27.20
CA LEU A 66 -71.98 -39.21 -26.01
C LEU A 66 -72.07 -40.55 -25.26
N TYR A 67 -72.29 -41.66 -25.97
CA TYR A 67 -72.32 -43.02 -25.42
C TYR A 67 -71.01 -43.35 -24.68
N PHE A 68 -69.86 -43.17 -25.32
CA PHE A 68 -68.53 -43.44 -24.75
C PHE A 68 -68.16 -42.50 -23.59
N LEU A 69 -68.81 -41.32 -23.46
CA LEU A 69 -68.58 -40.39 -22.35
C LEU A 69 -69.71 -40.40 -21.28
N THR A 70 -70.66 -41.33 -21.36
CA THR A 70 -71.73 -41.49 -20.36
C THR A 70 -71.24 -42.37 -19.22
N LYS A 71 -71.07 -41.81 -18.00
CA LYS A 71 -70.41 -42.52 -16.88
C LYS A 71 -71.06 -43.83 -16.44
N ALA A 72 -72.37 -43.96 -16.59
CA ALA A 72 -73.11 -45.18 -16.22
C ALA A 72 -73.12 -46.26 -17.32
N ASN A 73 -72.55 -45.97 -18.50
CA ASN A 73 -72.36 -46.96 -19.56
C ASN A 73 -71.12 -47.84 -19.23
N PRO A 74 -71.25 -49.18 -19.18
CA PRO A 74 -70.11 -50.08 -19.01
C PRO A 74 -69.00 -49.92 -20.06
N SER A 75 -69.32 -49.35 -21.24
CA SER A 75 -68.35 -49.05 -22.30
C SER A 75 -67.69 -47.66 -22.17
N TYR A 76 -67.73 -46.99 -21.01
CA TYR A 76 -67.15 -45.65 -20.82
C TYR A 76 -65.64 -45.61 -21.17
N GLN A 77 -65.27 -44.87 -22.22
CA GLN A 77 -63.91 -44.77 -22.73
C GLN A 77 -63.66 -43.38 -23.36
N VAL A 78 -62.77 -42.59 -22.74
CA VAL A 78 -62.52 -41.21 -23.15
C VAL A 78 -61.83 -41.11 -24.51
N ASP A 79 -60.87 -42.00 -24.80
CA ASP A 79 -60.18 -42.04 -26.11
C ASP A 79 -61.10 -42.45 -27.26
N SER A 80 -62.02 -43.39 -27.01
CA SER A 80 -63.04 -43.81 -27.98
C SER A 80 -64.07 -42.70 -28.23
N SER A 81 -64.46 -41.97 -27.17
CA SER A 81 -65.21 -40.72 -27.33
C SER A 81 -64.44 -39.65 -28.10
N TYR A 82 -63.10 -39.60 -28.01
CA TYR A 82 -62.30 -38.63 -28.75
C TYR A 82 -62.18 -39.01 -30.24
N THR A 83 -61.96 -40.30 -30.56
CA THR A 83 -62.00 -40.77 -31.95
C THR A 83 -63.35 -40.45 -32.60
N HIS A 84 -64.46 -40.76 -31.93
CA HIS A 84 -65.78 -40.50 -32.50
C HIS A 84 -66.17 -39.02 -32.53
N ILE A 85 -65.68 -38.17 -31.62
CA ILE A 85 -65.95 -36.72 -31.74
C ILE A 85 -65.14 -36.07 -32.86
N LEU A 86 -63.92 -36.53 -33.14
CA LEU A 86 -63.16 -36.08 -34.31
C LEU A 86 -63.82 -36.53 -35.61
N LEU A 87 -64.28 -37.78 -35.71
CA LEU A 87 -65.06 -38.28 -36.86
C LEU A 87 -66.38 -37.51 -37.03
N ALA A 88 -67.08 -37.21 -35.93
CA ALA A 88 -68.28 -36.37 -35.98
C ALA A 88 -67.96 -34.98 -36.56
N LEU A 89 -66.89 -34.33 -36.09
CA LEU A 89 -66.47 -33.01 -36.61
C LEU A 89 -66.07 -33.05 -38.10
N SER A 90 -65.31 -34.05 -38.54
CA SER A 90 -64.86 -34.14 -39.93
C SER A 90 -66.03 -34.40 -40.90
N HIS A 91 -67.03 -35.18 -40.46
CA HIS A 91 -68.18 -35.51 -41.30
C HIS A 91 -69.37 -34.55 -41.14
N TYR A 92 -69.41 -33.68 -40.12
CA TYR A 92 -70.56 -32.77 -39.94
C TYR A 92 -70.70 -31.76 -41.09
N ALA A 93 -69.58 -31.39 -41.73
CA ALA A 93 -69.57 -30.57 -42.94
C ALA A 93 -70.13 -31.28 -44.20
N GLN A 94 -70.49 -32.56 -44.11
CA GLN A 94 -70.90 -33.43 -45.21
C GLN A 94 -72.35 -33.96 -45.08
N ILE A 95 -73.13 -33.46 -44.11
CA ILE A 95 -74.50 -33.94 -43.85
C ILE A 95 -75.52 -33.25 -44.79
N GLU A 96 -76.53 -34.01 -45.23
CA GLU A 96 -77.72 -33.47 -45.90
C GLU A 96 -78.54 -32.53 -44.99
N ARG A 97 -79.22 -31.56 -45.59
CA ARG A 97 -79.87 -30.46 -44.86
C ARG A 97 -80.97 -30.95 -43.91
N ASP A 98 -81.73 -31.95 -44.33
CA ASP A 98 -82.90 -32.45 -43.58
C ASP A 98 -82.51 -33.27 -42.34
N ASP A 99 -81.45 -34.07 -42.43
CA ASP A 99 -80.84 -34.73 -41.27
C ASP A 99 -80.32 -33.68 -40.28
N SER A 100 -79.63 -32.63 -40.75
CA SER A 100 -79.10 -31.58 -39.87
C SER A 100 -80.21 -30.84 -39.09
N THR A 101 -81.36 -30.55 -39.72
CA THR A 101 -82.50 -29.93 -39.03
C THR A 101 -83.26 -30.91 -38.14
N THR A 102 -83.23 -32.21 -38.44
CA THR A 102 -83.84 -33.25 -37.60
C THR A 102 -83.03 -33.50 -36.34
N TRP A 103 -81.71 -33.55 -36.45
CA TRP A 103 -80.78 -33.72 -35.34
C TRP A 103 -80.72 -32.46 -34.43
N ALA A 104 -80.83 -31.26 -35.01
CA ALA A 104 -80.95 -30.02 -34.24
C ALA A 104 -82.15 -30.00 -33.27
N LYS A 105 -83.28 -30.64 -33.63
CA LYS A 105 -84.48 -30.77 -32.76
C LYS A 105 -84.24 -31.60 -31.49
N VAL A 106 -83.13 -32.35 -31.41
CA VAL A 106 -82.68 -33.04 -30.19
C VAL A 106 -81.34 -32.50 -29.65
N GLY A 107 -80.92 -31.30 -30.09
CA GLY A 107 -79.72 -30.60 -29.60
C GLY A 107 -78.40 -31.04 -30.24
N ILE A 108 -78.43 -31.98 -31.18
CA ILE A 108 -77.26 -32.40 -31.95
C ILE A 108 -76.97 -31.32 -32.99
N THR A 109 -75.88 -30.57 -32.79
CA THR A 109 -75.47 -29.42 -33.61
C THR A 109 -73.94 -29.32 -33.63
N GLN A 110 -73.34 -28.67 -34.64
CA GLN A 110 -71.90 -28.38 -34.68
C GLN A 110 -71.38 -27.82 -33.35
N THR A 111 -72.06 -26.81 -32.79
CA THR A 111 -71.70 -26.20 -31.50
C THR A 111 -71.76 -27.18 -30.32
N ALA A 112 -72.66 -28.16 -30.34
CA ALA A 112 -72.72 -29.21 -29.34
C ALA A 112 -71.61 -30.26 -29.52
N ILE A 113 -71.18 -30.53 -30.75
CA ILE A 113 -70.06 -31.41 -31.09
C ILE A 113 -68.73 -30.77 -30.65
N ASP A 114 -68.47 -29.51 -31.01
CA ASP A 114 -67.29 -28.75 -30.56
C ASP A 114 -67.23 -28.63 -29.03
N ARG A 115 -68.37 -28.34 -28.38
CA ARG A 115 -68.48 -28.31 -26.91
C ARG A 115 -68.18 -29.68 -26.28
N HIS A 116 -68.57 -30.78 -26.94
CA HIS A 116 -68.25 -32.12 -26.47
C HIS A 116 -66.77 -32.46 -26.71
N ARG A 117 -66.13 -32.00 -27.79
CA ARG A 117 -64.67 -32.15 -27.98
C ARG A 117 -63.91 -31.51 -26.82
N LEU A 118 -64.21 -30.25 -26.50
CA LEU A 118 -63.62 -29.55 -25.34
C LEU A 118 -63.89 -30.27 -24.00
N LYS A 119 -65.06 -30.90 -23.85
CA LYS A 119 -65.41 -31.71 -22.67
C LYS A 119 -64.58 -33.00 -22.59
N VAL A 120 -64.35 -33.68 -23.71
CA VAL A 120 -63.52 -34.90 -23.81
C VAL A 120 -62.06 -34.56 -23.54
N GLU A 121 -61.52 -33.53 -24.21
CA GLU A 121 -60.16 -33.00 -24.02
C GLU A 121 -59.88 -32.64 -22.55
N GLY A 122 -60.81 -31.92 -21.90
CA GLY A 122 -60.70 -31.54 -20.49
C GLY A 122 -60.83 -32.73 -19.51
N ILE A 123 -61.64 -33.74 -19.83
CA ILE A 123 -61.75 -34.96 -19.02
C ILE A 123 -60.47 -35.80 -19.16
N ALA A 124 -59.94 -35.97 -20.37
CA ALA A 124 -58.67 -36.67 -20.60
C ALA A 124 -57.50 -35.95 -19.88
N PHE A 125 -57.47 -34.62 -19.89
CA PHE A 125 -56.50 -33.85 -19.11
C PHE A 125 -56.68 -34.05 -17.60
N GLY A 126 -57.93 -34.10 -17.12
CA GLY A 126 -58.25 -34.44 -15.72
C GLY A 126 -57.74 -35.82 -15.30
N LEU A 127 -57.80 -36.82 -16.19
CA LEU A 127 -57.22 -38.15 -15.97
C LEU A 127 -55.69 -38.12 -15.96
N ALA A 128 -55.05 -37.41 -16.89
CA ALA A 128 -53.60 -37.21 -16.89
C ALA A 128 -53.13 -36.50 -15.60
N LYS A 129 -53.86 -35.50 -15.11
CA LYS A 129 -53.62 -34.85 -13.82
C LYS A 129 -53.86 -35.76 -12.60
N LYS A 130 -54.77 -36.74 -12.70
CA LYS A 130 -54.97 -37.75 -11.63
C LYS A 130 -53.85 -38.79 -11.60
N GLN A 131 -53.29 -39.16 -12.76
CA GLN A 131 -52.11 -40.02 -12.84
C GLN A 131 -50.84 -39.28 -12.38
N ASN A 132 -50.69 -38.02 -12.78
CA ASN A 132 -49.55 -37.14 -12.46
C ASN A 132 -48.17 -37.78 -12.70
N THR A 133 -48.00 -38.46 -13.84
CA THR A 133 -46.72 -39.02 -14.28
C THR A 133 -46.24 -38.39 -15.58
N ILE A 134 -44.93 -38.41 -15.81
CA ILE A 134 -44.31 -37.96 -17.08
C ILE A 134 -44.93 -38.70 -18.27
N ALA A 135 -45.13 -40.02 -18.14
CA ALA A 135 -45.75 -40.86 -19.17
C ALA A 135 -47.23 -40.49 -19.41
N GLY A 136 -48.02 -40.26 -18.37
CA GLY A 136 -49.43 -39.89 -18.48
C GLY A 136 -49.64 -38.54 -19.17
N TYR A 137 -48.84 -37.53 -18.82
CA TYR A 137 -48.86 -36.24 -19.54
C TYR A 137 -48.32 -36.38 -20.97
N GLN A 138 -47.28 -37.18 -21.22
CA GLN A 138 -46.77 -37.40 -22.59
C GLN A 138 -47.79 -38.10 -23.49
N ALA A 139 -48.52 -39.10 -22.97
CA ALA A 139 -49.61 -39.75 -23.68
C ALA A 139 -50.72 -38.73 -24.04
N TYR A 140 -51.11 -37.87 -23.10
CA TYR A 140 -52.06 -36.79 -23.36
C TYR A 140 -51.57 -35.83 -24.46
N ILE A 141 -50.33 -35.34 -24.35
CA ILE A 141 -49.72 -34.42 -25.34
C ILE A 141 -49.69 -35.04 -26.75
N ASN A 142 -49.35 -36.33 -26.85
CA ASN A 142 -49.29 -37.04 -28.12
C ASN A 142 -50.66 -37.30 -28.75
N ARG A 143 -51.71 -37.47 -27.92
CA ARG A 143 -53.06 -37.87 -28.36
C ARG A 143 -54.00 -36.68 -28.62
N PHE A 144 -53.89 -35.63 -27.83
CA PHE A 144 -54.78 -34.46 -27.83
C PHE A 144 -54.02 -33.21 -28.33
N THR A 145 -53.22 -33.34 -29.40
CA THR A 145 -52.24 -32.34 -29.86
C THR A 145 -52.76 -30.92 -30.08
N THR A 146 -54.06 -30.77 -30.39
CA THR A 146 -54.74 -29.50 -30.63
C THR A 146 -55.49 -28.94 -29.41
N ALA A 147 -55.55 -29.66 -28.30
CA ALA A 147 -56.27 -29.23 -27.10
C ALA A 147 -55.56 -28.04 -26.43
N ARG A 148 -56.34 -27.07 -25.96
CA ARG A 148 -55.83 -25.85 -25.29
C ARG A 148 -55.00 -26.17 -24.03
N GLU A 149 -55.29 -27.29 -23.36
CA GLU A 149 -54.59 -27.78 -22.17
C GLU A 149 -53.18 -28.33 -22.46
N VAL A 150 -52.78 -28.59 -23.73
CA VAL A 150 -51.47 -29.16 -24.08
C VAL A 150 -50.30 -28.36 -23.52
N LYS A 151 -50.39 -27.01 -23.52
CA LYS A 151 -49.33 -26.15 -22.95
C LYS A 151 -49.12 -26.39 -21.45
N GLU A 152 -50.21 -26.64 -20.71
CA GLU A 152 -50.16 -26.95 -19.28
C GLU A 152 -49.74 -28.40 -19.04
N ALA A 153 -50.15 -29.35 -19.88
CA ALA A 153 -49.66 -30.74 -19.82
C ALA A 153 -48.14 -30.82 -20.03
N VAL A 154 -47.59 -30.06 -20.99
CA VAL A 154 -46.14 -29.89 -21.18
C VAL A 154 -45.50 -29.32 -19.91
N ARG A 155 -46.03 -28.22 -19.36
CA ARG A 155 -45.50 -27.60 -18.14
C ARG A 155 -45.48 -28.54 -16.93
N LEU A 156 -46.51 -29.38 -16.77
CA LEU A 156 -46.62 -30.35 -15.68
C LEU A 156 -45.69 -31.55 -15.88
N ARG A 157 -45.54 -32.07 -17.10
CA ARG A 157 -44.55 -33.08 -17.47
C ARG A 157 -43.13 -32.59 -17.15
N ASP A 158 -42.81 -31.37 -17.57
CA ASP A 158 -41.48 -30.77 -17.42
C ASP A 158 -41.17 -30.49 -15.95
N LEU A 159 -42.18 -30.08 -15.15
CA LEU A 159 -42.04 -29.92 -13.70
C LEU A 159 -41.73 -31.24 -12.98
N LEU A 160 -42.33 -32.36 -13.39
CA LEU A 160 -41.99 -33.69 -12.85
C LEU A 160 -40.58 -34.13 -13.25
N GLY A 161 -40.19 -33.88 -14.50
CA GLY A 161 -38.81 -34.12 -14.97
C GLY A 161 -37.78 -33.30 -14.18
N TRP A 162 -38.13 -32.05 -13.84
CA TRP A 162 -37.32 -31.16 -13.02
C TRP A 162 -37.20 -31.67 -11.57
N GLN A 163 -38.32 -32.06 -10.95
CA GLN A 163 -38.32 -32.63 -9.60
C GLN A 163 -37.45 -33.91 -9.51
N ALA A 164 -37.51 -34.78 -10.53
CA ALA A 164 -36.63 -35.95 -10.62
C ALA A 164 -35.15 -35.57 -10.71
N ALA A 165 -34.79 -34.56 -11.52
CA ALA A 165 -33.42 -34.07 -11.62
C ALA A 165 -32.92 -33.41 -10.31
N GLN A 166 -33.79 -32.66 -9.63
CA GLN A 166 -33.49 -32.08 -8.31
C GLN A 166 -33.27 -33.15 -7.24
N ALA A 167 -34.10 -34.19 -7.20
CA ALA A 167 -33.98 -35.31 -6.26
C ALA A 167 -32.73 -36.16 -6.51
N ALA A 168 -32.34 -36.35 -7.78
CA ALA A 168 -31.11 -37.06 -8.13
C ALA A 168 -29.83 -36.25 -7.85
N HIS A 169 -29.91 -34.91 -7.80
CA HIS A 169 -28.86 -34.00 -7.34
C HIS A 169 -27.46 -34.20 -7.98
N THR A 170 -27.38 -34.56 -9.26
CA THR A 170 -26.11 -34.76 -9.99
C THR A 170 -26.05 -33.96 -11.30
N ILE A 171 -24.83 -33.66 -11.76
CA ILE A 171 -24.57 -33.05 -13.07
C ILE A 171 -25.30 -33.82 -14.19
N GLY A 172 -25.15 -35.15 -14.23
CA GLY A 172 -25.77 -36.01 -15.25
C GLY A 172 -27.30 -35.95 -15.26
N ALA A 173 -27.95 -35.82 -14.09
CA ALA A 173 -29.39 -35.69 -14.00
C ALA A 173 -29.90 -34.35 -14.58
N TYR A 174 -29.21 -33.24 -14.27
CA TYR A 174 -29.53 -31.93 -14.85
C TYR A 174 -29.20 -31.86 -16.36
N GLN A 175 -28.10 -32.47 -16.82
CA GLN A 175 -27.79 -32.59 -18.25
C GLN A 175 -28.86 -33.38 -19.01
N ASN A 176 -29.32 -34.50 -18.44
CA ASN A 176 -30.40 -35.29 -19.02
C ASN A 176 -31.73 -34.51 -19.03
N PHE A 177 -32.04 -33.74 -17.97
CA PHE A 177 -33.19 -32.85 -17.96
C PHE A 177 -33.15 -31.82 -19.10
N ILE A 178 -32.03 -31.11 -19.27
CA ILE A 178 -31.86 -30.13 -20.38
C ILE A 178 -32.01 -30.82 -21.74
N LYS A 179 -31.44 -32.01 -21.91
CA LYS A 179 -31.52 -32.80 -23.16
C LYS A 179 -32.96 -33.26 -23.48
N THR A 180 -33.73 -33.69 -22.48
CA THR A 180 -35.10 -34.19 -22.66
C THR A 180 -36.14 -33.08 -22.74
N TYR A 181 -35.92 -31.97 -22.03
CA TYR A 181 -36.88 -30.86 -21.91
C TYR A 181 -36.24 -29.50 -22.28
N PRO A 182 -35.63 -29.34 -23.48
CA PRO A 182 -34.85 -28.14 -23.86
C PRO A 182 -35.66 -26.84 -24.01
N LYS A 183 -36.99 -26.89 -23.81
CA LYS A 183 -37.91 -25.74 -23.81
C LYS A 183 -38.57 -25.49 -22.45
N ALA A 184 -38.19 -26.24 -21.41
CA ALA A 184 -38.69 -26.04 -20.05
C ALA A 184 -38.13 -24.75 -19.45
N THR A 185 -38.94 -24.06 -18.63
CA THR A 185 -38.51 -22.80 -17.98
C THR A 185 -37.40 -22.98 -16.95
N GLN A 186 -37.09 -24.24 -16.56
CA GLN A 186 -36.04 -24.60 -15.62
C GLN A 186 -34.68 -24.87 -16.29
N VAL A 187 -34.55 -24.79 -17.62
CA VAL A 187 -33.28 -25.10 -18.33
C VAL A 187 -32.11 -24.21 -17.86
N GLU A 188 -32.32 -22.91 -17.65
CA GLU A 188 -31.28 -22.03 -17.11
C GLU A 188 -30.88 -22.39 -15.68
N GLU A 189 -31.84 -22.79 -14.85
CA GLU A 189 -31.62 -23.17 -13.45
C GLU A 189 -30.93 -24.53 -13.35
N ALA A 190 -31.23 -25.45 -14.27
CA ALA A 190 -30.49 -26.70 -14.46
C ALA A 190 -29.02 -26.42 -14.83
N GLN A 191 -28.77 -25.49 -15.77
CA GLN A 191 -27.41 -25.10 -16.14
C GLN A 191 -26.66 -24.42 -14.99
N LYS A 192 -27.29 -23.49 -14.26
CA LYS A 192 -26.71 -22.86 -13.06
C LYS A 192 -26.28 -23.90 -12.01
N ARG A 193 -27.01 -25.01 -11.86
CA ARG A 193 -26.65 -26.11 -10.95
C ARG A 193 -25.52 -26.99 -11.46
N ILE A 194 -25.44 -27.25 -12.77
CA ILE A 194 -24.27 -27.88 -13.39
C ILE A 194 -23.02 -27.01 -13.15
N ASP A 195 -23.12 -25.72 -13.46
CA ASP A 195 -22.06 -24.74 -13.28
C ASP A 195 -21.58 -24.68 -11.83
N PHE A 196 -22.51 -24.70 -10.86
CA PHE A 196 -22.21 -24.73 -9.43
C PHE A 196 -21.42 -25.98 -9.03
N PHE A 197 -21.85 -27.18 -9.45
CA PHE A 197 -21.14 -28.42 -9.13
C PHE A 197 -19.75 -28.48 -9.76
N VAL A 198 -19.59 -28.02 -11.01
CA VAL A 198 -18.27 -27.95 -11.68
C VAL A 198 -17.36 -26.97 -10.93
N PHE A 199 -17.86 -25.79 -10.57
CA PHE A 199 -17.15 -24.82 -9.74
C PHE A 199 -16.76 -25.41 -8.38
N GLN A 200 -17.69 -26.08 -7.68
CA GLN A 200 -17.43 -26.71 -6.39
C GLN A 200 -16.33 -27.79 -6.52
N ALA A 201 -16.47 -28.75 -7.44
CA ALA A 201 -15.55 -29.87 -7.59
C ALA A 201 -14.14 -29.44 -8.06
N GLU A 202 -14.03 -28.52 -9.02
CA GLU A 202 -12.73 -28.05 -9.49
C GLU A 202 -12.05 -27.09 -8.50
N THR A 203 -12.81 -26.30 -7.73
CA THR A 203 -12.25 -25.25 -6.85
C THR A 203 -12.26 -25.56 -5.35
N GLU A 204 -12.83 -26.69 -4.89
CA GLU A 204 -12.90 -27.11 -3.46
C GLU A 204 -11.57 -26.91 -2.72
N ARG A 205 -10.47 -27.39 -3.30
CA ARG A 205 -9.13 -27.28 -2.72
C ARG A 205 -8.69 -25.83 -2.52
N GLY A 206 -9.22 -24.89 -3.30
CA GLY A 206 -8.96 -23.46 -3.22
C GLY A 206 -7.47 -23.12 -3.27
N THR A 207 -6.72 -23.81 -4.14
CA THR A 207 -5.31 -23.53 -4.42
C THR A 207 -5.20 -22.64 -5.66
N TYR A 208 -4.07 -21.95 -5.81
CA TYR A 208 -3.77 -21.18 -7.02
C TYR A 208 -3.94 -22.01 -8.31
N LYS A 209 -3.44 -23.26 -8.31
CA LYS A 209 -3.49 -24.15 -9.48
C LYS A 209 -4.93 -24.50 -9.87
N ASN A 210 -5.72 -24.99 -8.90
CA ASN A 210 -7.12 -25.36 -9.12
C ASN A 210 -7.95 -24.20 -9.70
N LEU A 211 -7.75 -22.98 -9.20
CA LEU A 211 -8.50 -21.81 -9.63
C LEU A 211 -8.09 -21.34 -11.04
N GLU A 212 -6.79 -21.34 -11.39
CA GLU A 212 -6.36 -21.05 -12.77
C GLU A 212 -6.83 -22.11 -13.77
N GLU A 213 -6.83 -23.40 -13.40
CA GLU A 213 -7.34 -24.48 -14.24
C GLU A 213 -8.84 -24.34 -14.50
N PHE A 214 -9.65 -24.10 -13.46
CA PHE A 214 -11.08 -23.80 -13.62
C PHE A 214 -11.34 -22.56 -14.49
N LEU A 215 -10.64 -21.44 -14.23
CA LEU A 215 -10.82 -20.18 -14.97
C LEU A 215 -10.40 -20.27 -16.45
N LYS A 216 -9.57 -21.25 -16.81
CA LYS A 216 -9.16 -21.59 -18.17
C LYS A 216 -10.18 -22.52 -18.85
N ASN A 217 -10.60 -23.58 -18.16
CA ASN A 217 -11.44 -24.63 -18.72
C ASN A 217 -12.92 -24.21 -18.83
N ASN A 218 -13.39 -23.36 -17.92
CA ASN A 218 -14.80 -22.98 -17.76
C ASN A 218 -15.05 -21.47 -18.02
N PRO A 219 -14.80 -20.96 -19.25
CA PRO A 219 -14.85 -19.51 -19.53
C PRO A 219 -16.24 -18.89 -19.47
N GLN A 220 -17.32 -19.68 -19.61
CA GLN A 220 -18.72 -19.22 -19.62
C GLN A 220 -19.50 -19.58 -18.34
N ASN A 221 -18.86 -20.23 -17.36
CA ASN A 221 -19.52 -20.68 -16.14
C ASN A 221 -19.95 -19.49 -15.26
N VAL A 222 -21.19 -19.48 -14.76
CA VAL A 222 -21.74 -18.33 -14.02
C VAL A 222 -21.01 -18.00 -12.71
N TYR A 223 -20.28 -18.95 -12.11
CA TYR A 223 -19.46 -18.76 -10.91
C TYR A 223 -18.03 -18.30 -11.21
N ARG A 224 -17.70 -17.98 -12.47
CA ARG A 224 -16.36 -17.53 -12.88
C ARG A 224 -15.86 -16.34 -12.06
N ASP A 225 -16.72 -15.35 -11.76
CA ASP A 225 -16.32 -14.20 -10.94
C ASP A 225 -16.04 -14.56 -9.46
N SER A 226 -16.73 -15.58 -8.92
CA SER A 226 -16.42 -16.12 -7.60
C SER A 226 -15.04 -16.80 -7.57
N ALA A 227 -14.68 -17.55 -8.62
CA ALA A 227 -13.34 -18.10 -8.76
C ALA A 227 -12.25 -17.02 -8.96
N ILE A 228 -12.53 -15.96 -9.75
CA ILE A 228 -11.63 -14.79 -9.86
C ILE A 228 -11.42 -14.15 -8.49
N THR A 229 -12.47 -14.02 -7.68
CA THR A 229 -12.41 -13.40 -6.35
C THR A 229 -11.62 -14.24 -5.36
N GLN A 230 -11.79 -15.57 -5.36
CA GLN A 230 -10.94 -16.48 -4.57
C GLN A 230 -9.47 -16.40 -5.01
N LEU A 231 -9.21 -16.37 -6.32
CA LEU A 231 -7.86 -16.24 -6.87
C LEU A 231 -7.22 -14.92 -6.45
N PHE A 232 -7.95 -13.80 -6.56
CA PHE A 232 -7.51 -12.48 -6.11
C PHE A 232 -7.09 -12.49 -4.64
N ASP A 233 -7.95 -13.04 -3.78
CA ASP A 233 -7.74 -13.14 -2.34
C ASP A 233 -6.49 -13.97 -1.98
N LEU A 234 -6.12 -14.96 -2.79
CA LEU A 234 -4.89 -15.74 -2.65
C LEU A 234 -3.66 -14.98 -3.14
N ILE A 235 -3.67 -14.40 -4.35
CA ILE A 235 -2.45 -13.82 -4.94
C ILE A 235 -2.10 -12.46 -4.35
N SER A 236 -3.10 -11.63 -4.00
CA SER A 236 -2.88 -10.28 -3.46
C SER A 236 -2.40 -10.26 -2.00
N VAL A 237 -2.26 -11.43 -1.37
CA VAL A 237 -1.58 -11.64 -0.08
C VAL A 237 -0.14 -11.11 -0.08
N ASN A 238 0.55 -11.12 -1.22
CA ASN A 238 1.91 -10.58 -1.31
C ASN A 238 1.98 -9.04 -1.31
N HIS A 239 0.84 -8.35 -1.44
CA HIS A 239 0.70 -6.89 -1.49
C HIS A 239 1.60 -6.18 -2.52
N GLN A 240 2.01 -6.86 -3.60
CA GLN A 240 2.89 -6.28 -4.63
C GLN A 240 2.11 -5.56 -5.73
N THR A 241 2.61 -4.40 -6.16
CA THR A 241 2.05 -3.64 -7.31
C THR A 241 1.92 -4.50 -8.56
N THR A 242 2.93 -5.31 -8.89
CA THR A 242 2.93 -6.24 -10.02
C THR A 242 1.76 -7.23 -10.01
N THR A 243 1.36 -7.71 -8.83
CA THR A 243 0.20 -8.59 -8.66
C THR A 243 -1.08 -7.87 -9.07
N TYR A 244 -1.32 -6.67 -8.54
CA TYR A 244 -2.52 -5.88 -8.86
C TYR A 244 -2.55 -5.44 -10.33
N GLN A 245 -1.41 -5.03 -10.90
CA GLN A 245 -1.27 -4.69 -12.31
C GLN A 245 -1.65 -5.85 -13.24
N ASN A 246 -1.10 -7.05 -12.98
CA ASN A 246 -1.36 -8.23 -13.80
C ASN A 246 -2.80 -8.72 -13.64
N PHE A 247 -3.35 -8.64 -12.42
CA PHE A 247 -4.74 -8.97 -12.15
C PHE A 247 -5.71 -8.06 -12.91
N LEU A 248 -5.54 -6.73 -12.85
CA LEU A 248 -6.38 -5.76 -13.56
C LEU A 248 -6.35 -5.96 -15.07
N LYS A 249 -5.18 -6.26 -15.64
CA LYS A 249 -5.04 -6.54 -17.08
C LYS A 249 -5.74 -7.82 -17.53
N LYS A 250 -5.85 -8.84 -16.66
CA LYS A 250 -6.46 -10.15 -16.96
C LYS A 250 -7.95 -10.24 -16.59
N TYR A 251 -8.41 -9.43 -15.62
CA TYR A 251 -9.72 -9.54 -14.99
C TYR A 251 -10.39 -8.18 -14.71
N SER A 252 -10.20 -7.19 -15.58
CA SER A 252 -10.72 -5.80 -15.45
C SER A 252 -12.20 -5.69 -15.09
N ASN A 253 -13.02 -6.63 -15.57
CA ASN A 253 -14.48 -6.59 -15.45
C ASN A 253 -15.01 -7.43 -14.26
N SER A 254 -14.12 -7.95 -13.41
CA SER A 254 -14.49 -8.74 -12.22
C SER A 254 -14.91 -7.88 -11.03
N SER A 255 -15.71 -8.42 -10.11
CA SER A 255 -16.09 -7.71 -8.88
C SER A 255 -14.87 -7.34 -8.02
N ALA A 256 -13.84 -8.19 -8.02
CA ALA A 256 -12.56 -7.96 -7.37
C ALA A 256 -11.70 -6.87 -8.04
N ALA A 257 -11.94 -6.50 -9.30
CA ALA A 257 -11.14 -5.50 -10.03
C ALA A 257 -11.14 -4.14 -9.34
N LYS A 258 -12.29 -3.69 -8.81
CA LYS A 258 -12.35 -2.45 -8.02
C LYS A 258 -11.38 -2.48 -6.83
N ARG A 259 -11.33 -3.60 -6.09
CA ARG A 259 -10.47 -3.77 -4.92
C ARG A 259 -8.99 -3.84 -5.31
N ALA A 260 -8.67 -4.44 -6.46
CA ALA A 260 -7.32 -4.44 -7.02
C ALA A 260 -6.85 -3.04 -7.46
N GLY A 261 -7.73 -2.28 -8.11
CA GLY A 261 -7.47 -0.90 -8.55
C GLY A 261 -7.35 0.08 -7.39
N ASP A 262 -8.19 -0.04 -6.37
CA ASP A 262 -8.10 0.72 -5.12
C ASP A 262 -6.70 0.57 -4.48
N TRP A 263 -6.19 -0.67 -4.34
CA TRP A 263 -4.86 -0.95 -3.81
C TRP A 263 -3.70 -0.50 -4.72
N LEU A 264 -3.82 -0.70 -6.02
CA LEU A 264 -2.77 -0.28 -6.95
C LEU A 264 -2.63 1.25 -6.99
N MET A 265 -3.76 1.96 -6.87
CA MET A 265 -3.82 3.41 -6.76
C MET A 265 -3.15 3.91 -5.48
N SER A 266 -3.44 3.33 -4.31
CA SER A 266 -2.84 3.77 -3.04
C SER A 266 -1.32 3.54 -3.00
N LEU A 267 -0.85 2.39 -3.51
CA LEU A 267 0.59 2.09 -3.64
C LEU A 267 1.31 3.03 -4.62
N TYR A 268 0.66 3.45 -5.71
CA TYR A 268 1.21 4.46 -6.62
C TYR A 268 1.16 5.88 -6.02
N GLN A 269 0.14 6.21 -5.23
CA GLN A 269 0.01 7.49 -4.53
C GLN A 269 1.11 7.65 -3.47
N GLN A 270 1.31 6.64 -2.61
CA GLN A 270 2.40 6.60 -1.63
C GLN A 270 3.80 6.71 -2.29
N ALA A 271 3.96 6.15 -3.49
CA ALA A 271 5.21 6.24 -4.24
C ALA A 271 5.42 7.59 -4.97
N GLY A 272 4.51 8.57 -4.85
CA GLY A 272 4.57 9.84 -5.60
C GLY A 272 4.35 9.68 -7.11
N ARG A 273 3.64 8.63 -7.52
CA ARG A 273 3.48 8.20 -8.92
C ARG A 273 2.04 8.21 -9.42
N LEU A 274 1.12 8.89 -8.74
CA LEU A 274 -0.31 8.90 -9.07
C LEU A 274 -0.61 9.27 -10.54
N LYS A 275 0.18 10.16 -11.15
CA LYS A 275 0.10 10.49 -12.58
C LYS A 275 0.39 9.27 -13.49
N ALA A 276 1.45 8.51 -13.19
CA ALA A 276 1.76 7.29 -13.94
C ALA A 276 0.73 6.16 -13.71
N PHE A 277 -0.03 6.20 -12.62
CA PHE A 277 -1.18 5.31 -12.43
C PHE A 277 -2.34 5.71 -13.37
N HIS A 278 -2.69 7.00 -13.39
CA HIS A 278 -3.71 7.57 -14.28
C HIS A 278 -3.44 7.21 -15.75
N GLU A 279 -2.23 7.51 -16.23
CA GLU A 279 -1.79 7.23 -17.60
C GLU A 279 -1.81 5.72 -17.95
N SER A 280 -1.50 4.84 -16.98
CA SER A 280 -1.40 3.39 -17.22
C SER A 280 -2.71 2.62 -17.04
N PHE A 281 -3.65 3.14 -16.24
CA PHE A 281 -4.83 2.40 -15.78
C PHE A 281 -6.18 3.11 -16.04
N ALA A 282 -6.18 4.20 -16.81
CA ALA A 282 -7.37 4.92 -17.29
C ALA A 282 -8.54 4.01 -17.71
N ASN A 283 -8.27 3.01 -18.54
CA ASN A 283 -9.28 2.10 -19.10
C ASN A 283 -9.68 0.94 -18.15
N TYR A 284 -9.08 0.86 -16.95
CA TYR A 284 -9.18 -0.27 -16.02
C TYR A 284 -9.69 0.15 -14.62
N TYR A 285 -9.77 1.44 -14.32
CA TYR A 285 -10.11 1.97 -13.01
C TYR A 285 -10.72 3.38 -13.07
N ARG A 286 -11.38 3.79 -11.99
CA ARG A 286 -12.15 5.04 -11.82
C ARG A 286 -11.30 6.31 -12.07
N ILE A 287 -11.22 6.75 -13.33
CA ILE A 287 -10.35 7.85 -13.75
C ILE A 287 -10.72 9.21 -13.13
N ASP A 288 -12.00 9.57 -13.06
CA ASP A 288 -12.45 10.90 -12.63
C ASP A 288 -11.94 11.29 -11.23
N TYR A 289 -11.95 10.34 -10.30
CA TYR A 289 -11.42 10.54 -8.95
C TYR A 289 -9.91 10.78 -8.95
N VAL A 290 -9.17 10.05 -9.79
CA VAL A 290 -7.71 10.22 -9.90
C VAL A 290 -7.37 11.56 -10.56
N THR A 291 -8.15 11.98 -11.57
CA THR A 291 -8.03 13.32 -12.18
C THR A 291 -8.27 14.42 -11.14
N GLN A 292 -9.29 14.28 -10.28
CA GLN A 292 -9.57 15.23 -9.20
C GLN A 292 -8.43 15.27 -8.16
N LEU A 293 -7.90 14.12 -7.73
CA LEU A 293 -6.74 14.08 -6.84
C LEU A 293 -5.52 14.76 -7.46
N LEU A 294 -5.21 14.48 -8.73
CA LEU A 294 -4.06 15.07 -9.41
C LEU A 294 -4.14 16.60 -9.54
N ALA A 295 -5.35 17.16 -9.57
CA ALA A 295 -5.57 18.61 -9.55
C ALA A 295 -5.33 19.27 -8.18
N VAL A 296 -5.23 18.49 -7.09
CA VAL A 296 -4.97 18.99 -5.72
C VAL A 296 -3.72 18.40 -5.06
N ASP A 297 -3.01 17.49 -5.72
CA ASP A 297 -1.92 16.70 -5.14
C ASP A 297 -0.77 17.60 -4.61
N SER A 298 -0.39 18.62 -5.38
CA SER A 298 0.66 19.58 -5.03
C SER A 298 0.24 20.74 -4.12
N LEU A 299 -1.05 20.86 -3.77
CA LEU A 299 -1.55 21.97 -2.97
C LEU A 299 -1.22 21.74 -1.48
N GLN A 300 -0.72 22.78 -0.80
CA GLN A 300 -0.60 22.81 0.66
C GLN A 300 -1.89 23.31 1.30
N TYR A 301 -2.33 22.64 2.37
CA TYR A 301 -3.58 22.92 3.08
C TYR A 301 -3.28 23.55 4.45
N PHE A 302 -4.01 24.62 4.80
CA PHE A 302 -3.86 25.34 6.07
C PHE A 302 -5.21 25.40 6.79
N PRO A 303 -5.26 25.17 8.11
CA PRO A 303 -6.50 25.22 8.87
C PRO A 303 -7.04 26.66 8.94
N ILE A 304 -8.36 26.80 8.91
CA ILE A 304 -9.08 28.04 9.24
C ILE A 304 -10.16 27.75 10.27
N LEU A 305 -10.41 28.72 11.14
CA LEU A 305 -11.40 28.60 12.22
C LEU A 305 -12.43 29.75 12.10
N GLU A 306 -13.69 29.41 11.90
CA GLU A 306 -14.79 30.37 11.89
C GLU A 306 -16.02 29.83 12.64
N ALA A 307 -16.72 30.71 13.38
CA ALA A 307 -17.84 30.35 14.25
C ALA A 307 -17.55 29.14 15.16
N GLY A 308 -16.32 29.10 15.70
CA GLY A 308 -15.83 28.01 16.55
C GLY A 308 -15.61 26.66 15.86
N ARG A 309 -15.67 26.57 14.52
CA ARG A 309 -15.48 25.33 13.74
C ARG A 309 -14.31 25.44 12.77
N TYR A 310 -13.63 24.32 12.54
CA TYR A 310 -12.50 24.21 11.61
C TYR A 310 -12.95 23.81 10.19
N GLY A 311 -12.27 24.40 9.21
CA GLY A 311 -12.14 23.93 7.82
C GLY A 311 -10.69 24.12 7.36
N PHE A 312 -10.40 23.92 6.07
CA PHE A 312 -9.05 24.12 5.52
C PHE A 312 -9.08 24.82 4.16
N ILE A 313 -8.13 25.75 3.96
CA ILE A 313 -7.88 26.44 2.68
C ILE A 313 -6.61 25.90 2.01
N ASP A 314 -6.49 26.07 0.69
CA ASP A 314 -5.21 25.90 -0.01
C ASP A 314 -4.33 27.16 0.01
N HIS A 315 -3.08 27.06 -0.50
CA HIS A 315 -2.15 28.20 -0.64
C HIS A 315 -2.61 29.34 -1.58
N PHE A 316 -3.78 29.21 -2.23
CA PHE A 316 -4.43 30.29 -3.00
C PHE A 316 -5.61 30.95 -2.25
N GLY A 317 -6.03 30.37 -1.12
CA GLY A 317 -7.15 30.84 -0.30
C GLY A 317 -8.49 30.16 -0.60
N GLN A 318 -8.53 29.10 -1.41
CA GLN A 318 -9.78 28.40 -1.71
C GLN A 318 -10.09 27.41 -0.58
N ILE A 319 -11.31 27.45 -0.02
CA ILE A 319 -11.76 26.46 0.97
C ILE A 319 -11.90 25.10 0.29
N ARG A 320 -11.04 24.14 0.68
CA ARG A 320 -11.03 22.77 0.17
C ARG A 320 -11.76 21.80 1.10
N ILE A 321 -11.65 22.01 2.41
CA ILE A 321 -12.34 21.21 3.43
C ILE A 321 -13.34 22.13 4.14
N PRO A 322 -14.67 21.87 4.08
CA PRO A 322 -15.68 22.77 4.63
C PRO A 322 -15.55 23.02 6.15
N ILE A 323 -15.95 24.23 6.57
CA ILE A 323 -15.86 24.70 7.96
C ILE A 323 -16.98 24.07 8.82
N LYS A 324 -16.80 22.81 9.23
CA LYS A 324 -17.82 22.04 9.98
C LYS A 324 -17.31 21.19 11.15
N TYR A 325 -16.01 21.08 11.38
CA TYR A 325 -15.44 20.20 12.41
C TYR A 325 -15.20 20.95 13.73
N GLN A 326 -15.31 20.30 14.88
CA GLN A 326 -15.13 20.94 16.19
C GLN A 326 -13.66 20.98 16.62
N GLN A 327 -12.91 19.94 16.26
CA GLN A 327 -11.49 19.76 16.57
C GLN A 327 -10.76 19.12 15.38
N ILE A 328 -9.45 19.33 15.32
CA ILE A 328 -8.50 18.78 14.36
C ILE A 328 -7.22 18.35 15.11
N HIS A 329 -6.30 17.61 14.48
CA HIS A 329 -5.00 17.30 15.12
C HIS A 329 -4.16 18.58 15.32
N LYS A 330 -3.42 18.69 16.43
CA LYS A 330 -2.66 19.92 16.74
C LYS A 330 -1.55 20.22 15.73
N ASP A 331 -0.87 19.18 15.25
CA ASP A 331 0.28 19.31 14.34
C ASP A 331 -0.07 20.09 13.05
N TYR A 332 -1.34 20.00 12.62
CA TYR A 332 -1.90 20.73 11.48
C TYR A 332 -1.89 22.26 11.65
N LEU A 333 -1.68 22.78 12.86
CA LEU A 333 -1.57 24.21 13.14
C LEU A 333 -0.16 24.77 12.85
N CYS A 334 0.86 23.90 12.72
CA CYS A 334 2.27 24.26 12.71
C CYS A 334 2.98 24.14 11.35
N ASP A 335 2.43 23.37 10.40
CA ASP A 335 2.99 23.20 9.05
C ASP A 335 1.89 23.12 7.98
N GLY A 336 2.23 23.48 6.74
CA GLY A 336 1.35 23.38 5.57
C GLY A 336 1.15 21.94 5.11
N ILE A 337 -0.06 21.42 5.33
CA ILE A 337 -0.38 20.00 5.20
C ILE A 337 -0.30 19.57 3.73
N GLN A 338 0.54 18.58 3.44
CA GLN A 338 0.62 17.92 2.13
C GLN A 338 0.03 16.51 2.14
N ASP A 339 -0.37 15.99 3.30
CA ASP A 339 -0.99 14.68 3.45
C ASP A 339 -2.27 14.54 2.62
N ASN A 340 -2.46 13.35 2.05
CA ASN A 340 -3.66 13.06 1.25
C ASN A 340 -4.95 12.99 2.09
N PHE A 341 -4.81 12.90 3.41
CA PHE A 341 -5.90 12.74 4.37
C PHE A 341 -5.67 13.56 5.64
N VAL A 342 -6.75 14.08 6.21
CA VAL A 342 -6.78 14.89 7.43
C VAL A 342 -7.69 14.22 8.47
N LEU A 343 -7.20 14.08 9.70
CA LEU A 343 -8.00 13.59 10.83
C LEU A 343 -8.87 14.73 11.38
N VAL A 344 -10.18 14.48 11.45
CA VAL A 344 -11.18 15.47 11.88
C VAL A 344 -12.06 14.91 12.99
N MET A 345 -12.50 15.78 13.90
CA MET A 345 -13.23 15.37 15.10
C MET A 345 -14.54 16.13 15.31
N ARG A 346 -15.55 15.38 15.79
CA ARG A 346 -16.88 15.87 16.18
C ARG A 346 -17.42 15.00 17.31
N ASN A 347 -17.89 15.62 18.39
CA ASN A 347 -18.40 14.97 19.61
C ASN A 347 -17.42 13.94 20.18
N ASN A 348 -16.13 14.31 20.23
CA ASN A 348 -14.98 13.47 20.62
C ASN A 348 -14.75 12.19 19.78
N LEU A 349 -15.52 11.98 18.70
CA LEU A 349 -15.29 10.91 17.74
C LEU A 349 -14.42 11.44 16.57
N THR A 350 -13.58 10.56 16.04
CA THR A 350 -12.65 10.81 14.94
C THR A 350 -13.19 10.24 13.62
N GLY A 351 -12.89 10.92 12.52
CA GLY A 351 -13.05 10.44 11.14
C GLY A 351 -11.90 10.92 10.25
N VAL A 352 -11.90 10.49 8.99
CA VAL A 352 -10.87 10.81 7.99
C VAL A 352 -11.49 11.50 6.78
N VAL A 353 -10.89 12.62 6.38
CA VAL A 353 -11.29 13.42 5.22
C VAL A 353 -10.15 13.45 4.21
N ASP A 354 -10.42 13.33 2.92
CA ASP A 354 -9.40 13.49 1.86
C ASP A 354 -9.19 14.95 1.45
N LYS A 355 -8.13 15.22 0.65
CA LYS A 355 -7.88 16.54 0.04
C LYS A 355 -9.08 17.13 -0.72
N LEU A 356 -10.03 16.31 -1.19
CA LEU A 356 -11.24 16.77 -1.88
C LEU A 356 -12.40 17.11 -0.91
N GLY A 357 -12.16 17.10 0.40
CA GLY A 357 -13.14 17.44 1.43
C GLY A 357 -14.16 16.34 1.73
N ARG A 358 -13.95 15.11 1.22
CA ARG A 358 -14.89 14.00 1.34
C ARG A 358 -14.55 13.14 2.55
N GLU A 359 -15.55 12.76 3.34
CA GLU A 359 -15.38 11.86 4.49
C GLU A 359 -15.16 10.41 3.99
N VAL A 360 -13.90 9.97 3.98
CA VAL A 360 -13.48 8.61 3.58
C VAL A 360 -13.75 7.60 4.69
N VAL A 361 -13.59 8.02 5.95
CA VAL A 361 -14.00 7.28 7.14
C VAL A 361 -14.89 8.19 7.97
N ALA A 362 -16.17 7.83 8.10
CA ALA A 362 -17.16 8.63 8.81
C ALA A 362 -16.76 8.86 10.27
N VAL A 363 -17.10 10.05 10.79
CA VAL A 363 -16.75 10.48 12.16
C VAL A 363 -17.56 9.70 13.21
N ASN A 364 -17.05 8.52 13.59
CA ASN A 364 -17.78 7.48 14.33
C ASN A 364 -16.86 6.52 15.15
N TYR A 365 -15.60 6.91 15.39
CA TYR A 365 -14.56 6.06 16.00
C TYR A 365 -13.85 6.78 17.15
N ASP A 366 -13.44 6.03 18.18
CA ASP A 366 -12.80 6.59 19.39
C ASP A 366 -11.39 7.12 19.06
N LYS A 367 -10.69 6.42 18.15
CA LYS A 367 -9.36 6.78 17.64
C LYS A 367 -9.17 6.22 16.24
N ILE A 368 -8.40 6.92 15.40
CA ILE A 368 -7.89 6.40 14.13
C ILE A 368 -6.37 6.56 14.10
N GLU A 369 -5.66 5.51 13.71
CA GLU A 369 -4.21 5.48 13.46
C GLU A 369 -3.98 5.27 11.95
N THR A 370 -3.13 6.07 11.32
CA THR A 370 -2.81 5.98 9.89
C THR A 370 -1.59 5.08 9.64
N LEU A 371 -1.62 4.31 8.55
CA LEU A 371 -0.54 3.42 8.10
C LEU A 371 -0.28 3.60 6.60
N ASP A 372 0.92 3.16 6.19
CA ASP A 372 1.35 3.01 4.80
C ASP A 372 0.34 2.25 3.91
N GLY A 373 0.41 2.46 2.59
CA GLY A 373 -0.49 1.84 1.62
C GLY A 373 -1.94 2.35 1.66
N GLY A 374 -2.22 3.43 2.39
CA GLY A 374 -3.56 3.99 2.51
C GLY A 374 -4.45 3.19 3.45
N VAL A 375 -3.94 2.86 4.63
CA VAL A 375 -4.63 1.99 5.61
C VAL A 375 -4.91 2.76 6.90
N PHE A 376 -6.12 2.61 7.42
CA PHE A 376 -6.60 3.24 8.64
C PHE A 376 -6.95 2.17 9.67
N ILE A 377 -6.23 2.13 10.79
CA ILE A 377 -6.59 1.30 11.95
C ILE A 377 -7.56 2.10 12.79
N VAL A 378 -8.81 1.64 12.86
CA VAL A 378 -9.88 2.31 13.61
C VAL A 378 -10.10 1.59 14.93
N THR A 379 -10.28 2.36 16.01
CA THR A 379 -10.61 1.85 17.35
C THR A 379 -12.05 2.21 17.69
N LYS A 380 -12.83 1.23 18.16
CA LYS A 380 -14.20 1.43 18.65
C LYS A 380 -14.50 0.48 19.80
N ASN A 381 -15.01 1.01 20.90
CA ASN A 381 -15.31 0.28 22.14
C ASN A 381 -14.09 -0.53 22.63
N GLY A 382 -12.89 0.03 22.51
CA GLY A 382 -11.61 -0.62 22.86
C GLY A 382 -11.09 -1.67 21.86
N PHE A 383 -11.88 -2.10 20.88
CA PHE A 383 -11.45 -3.05 19.84
C PHE A 383 -10.98 -2.34 18.56
N GLN A 384 -10.07 -2.97 17.83
CA GLN A 384 -9.52 -2.47 16.58
C GLN A 384 -9.97 -3.27 15.36
N GLY A 385 -10.16 -2.55 14.26
CA GLY A 385 -10.32 -3.04 12.89
C GLY A 385 -9.49 -2.20 11.92
N ALA A 386 -9.46 -2.57 10.65
CA ALA A 386 -8.68 -1.87 9.62
C ALA A 386 -9.55 -1.57 8.39
N PHE A 387 -9.39 -0.38 7.81
CA PHE A 387 -10.09 0.10 6.62
C PHE A 387 -9.08 0.63 5.59
N HIS A 388 -9.43 0.54 4.30
CA HIS A 388 -8.63 1.11 3.21
C HIS A 388 -9.09 2.53 2.88
N GLN A 389 -8.21 3.34 2.27
CA GLN A 389 -8.48 4.72 1.82
C GLN A 389 -9.55 4.88 0.72
N SER A 390 -10.20 3.79 0.30
CA SER A 390 -11.41 3.80 -0.54
C SER A 390 -12.69 3.45 0.21
N GLY A 391 -12.62 3.31 1.54
CA GLY A 391 -13.75 3.07 2.45
C GLY A 391 -14.08 1.61 2.74
N PHE A 392 -13.48 0.62 2.06
CA PHE A 392 -13.76 -0.79 2.35
C PHE A 392 -13.04 -1.27 3.62
N GLN A 393 -13.71 -2.15 4.37
CA GLN A 393 -13.12 -2.82 5.54
C GLN A 393 -12.09 -3.86 5.09
N ILE A 394 -10.89 -3.79 5.66
CA ILE A 394 -9.80 -4.77 5.52
C ILE A 394 -9.95 -5.83 6.62
N LEU A 395 -10.00 -5.41 7.88
CA LEU A 395 -10.15 -6.28 9.04
C LEU A 395 -11.35 -5.83 9.88
N PRO A 396 -12.25 -6.74 10.31
CA PRO A 396 -13.36 -6.39 11.18
C PRO A 396 -12.87 -5.92 12.56
N ILE A 397 -13.67 -5.07 13.20
CA ILE A 397 -13.41 -4.53 14.54
C ILE A 397 -13.62 -5.64 15.58
N LYS A 398 -12.56 -6.40 15.89
CA LYS A 398 -12.60 -7.56 16.80
C LYS A 398 -11.24 -7.92 17.44
N TYR A 399 -10.22 -7.11 17.23
CA TYR A 399 -8.83 -7.38 17.66
C TYR A 399 -8.43 -6.43 18.79
N ASP A 400 -7.63 -6.90 19.74
CA ASP A 400 -7.16 -6.05 20.86
C ASP A 400 -6.06 -5.06 20.41
N LYS A 401 -5.35 -5.37 19.31
CA LYS A 401 -4.38 -4.48 18.66
C LYS A 401 -4.13 -4.94 17.21
N ILE A 402 -3.91 -3.99 16.29
CA ILE A 402 -3.44 -4.23 14.92
C ILE A 402 -2.21 -3.34 14.68
N GLU A 403 -1.13 -3.91 14.14
CA GLU A 403 0.14 -3.21 13.88
C GLU A 403 0.77 -3.68 12.56
N PRO A 404 1.53 -2.82 11.85
CA PRO A 404 2.32 -3.25 10.70
C PRO A 404 3.43 -4.20 11.15
N LEU A 405 3.41 -5.44 10.65
CA LEU A 405 4.52 -6.38 10.86
C LEU A 405 5.63 -6.08 9.86
N ASN A 406 5.31 -6.02 8.57
CA ASN A 406 6.23 -5.58 7.52
C ASN A 406 5.46 -5.07 6.27
N GLN A 407 6.16 -4.84 5.16
CA GLN A 407 5.58 -4.36 3.89
C GLN A 407 4.60 -5.36 3.22
N TYR A 408 4.41 -6.55 3.78
CA TYR A 408 3.50 -7.59 3.28
C TYR A 408 2.38 -7.94 4.28
N PHE A 409 2.65 -7.80 5.58
CA PHE A 409 1.81 -8.33 6.65
C PHE A 409 1.53 -7.30 7.75
N LEU A 410 0.35 -7.45 8.35
CA LEU A 410 -0.02 -6.90 9.66
C LEU A 410 0.15 -8.00 10.71
N ARG A 411 0.52 -7.64 11.94
CA ARG A 411 0.30 -8.49 13.12
C ARG A 411 -0.98 -8.06 13.81
N VAL A 412 -1.77 -9.05 14.24
CA VAL A 412 -3.07 -8.85 14.88
C VAL A 412 -3.09 -9.58 16.21
N ARG A 413 -3.57 -8.92 17.27
CA ARG A 413 -3.72 -9.53 18.59
C ARG A 413 -5.19 -9.79 18.89
N ARG A 414 -5.52 -10.97 19.42
CA ARG A 414 -6.85 -11.28 19.93
C ARG A 414 -6.72 -12.13 21.19
N ASN A 415 -7.46 -11.77 22.24
CA ASN A 415 -7.39 -12.42 23.55
C ASN A 415 -5.94 -12.45 24.10
N GLY A 416 -5.14 -11.41 23.82
CA GLY A 416 -3.73 -11.31 24.23
C GLY A 416 -2.72 -12.06 23.35
N LEU A 417 -3.15 -12.96 22.46
CA LEU A 417 -2.26 -13.74 21.59
C LEU A 417 -2.16 -13.14 20.18
N TRP A 418 -0.98 -13.21 19.58
CA TRP A 418 -0.67 -12.66 18.27
C TRP A 418 -0.88 -13.69 17.15
N GLY A 419 -1.33 -13.18 16.01
CA GLY A 419 -1.43 -13.85 14.71
C GLY A 419 -0.96 -12.91 13.58
N VAL A 420 -0.97 -13.39 12.34
CA VAL A 420 -0.53 -12.65 11.14
C VAL A 420 -1.68 -12.51 10.16
N ALA A 421 -1.96 -11.28 9.76
CA ALA A 421 -2.92 -10.96 8.71
C ALA A 421 -2.25 -10.25 7.53
N THR A 422 -2.91 -10.23 6.39
CA THR A 422 -2.49 -9.50 5.20
C THR A 422 -3.10 -8.09 5.14
N TYR A 423 -2.51 -7.23 4.32
CA TYR A 423 -3.19 -5.99 3.90
C TYR A 423 -4.48 -6.26 3.12
N ASN A 424 -4.69 -7.44 2.49
CA ASN A 424 -5.98 -7.79 1.87
C ASN A 424 -7.05 -8.34 2.84
N GLY A 425 -6.77 -8.44 4.15
CA GLY A 425 -7.74 -8.79 5.19
C GLY A 425 -7.88 -10.27 5.54
N LYS A 426 -7.00 -11.13 5.01
CA LYS A 426 -6.94 -12.56 5.34
C LYS A 426 -6.03 -12.80 6.54
N LEU A 427 -6.48 -13.64 7.46
CA LEU A 427 -5.66 -14.20 8.52
C LEU A 427 -4.86 -15.37 7.92
N ILE A 428 -3.53 -15.28 7.94
CA ILE A 428 -2.62 -16.37 7.50
C ILE A 428 -2.28 -17.26 8.70
N VAL A 429 -2.06 -16.63 9.86
CA VAL A 429 -1.66 -17.30 11.10
C VAL A 429 -2.63 -16.88 12.19
N ASP A 430 -3.28 -17.85 12.82
CA ASP A 430 -4.20 -17.63 13.92
C ASP A 430 -3.53 -16.95 15.13
N CYS A 431 -4.36 -16.32 15.97
CA CYS A 431 -3.93 -15.67 17.19
C CYS A 431 -3.57 -16.70 18.28
N ASN A 432 -2.42 -17.37 18.14
CA ASN A 432 -1.96 -18.44 19.04
C ASN A 432 -0.48 -18.38 19.46
N PHE A 433 0.24 -17.30 19.11
CA PHE A 433 1.62 -17.04 19.54
C PHE A 433 1.68 -15.97 20.64
N SER A 434 2.66 -16.05 21.54
CA SER A 434 2.86 -15.02 22.58
C SER A 434 3.55 -13.76 22.04
N GLU A 435 4.29 -13.89 20.94
CA GLU A 435 5.02 -12.79 20.28
C GLU A 435 5.15 -13.12 18.78
N ILE A 436 4.90 -12.15 17.91
CA ILE A 436 5.20 -12.23 16.47
C ILE A 436 5.85 -10.92 16.04
N ASP A 437 7.07 -11.00 15.50
CA ASP A 437 7.96 -9.85 15.42
C ASP A 437 8.79 -9.84 14.13
N ARG A 438 8.97 -8.66 13.51
CA ARG A 438 9.75 -8.54 12.26
C ARG A 438 11.23 -8.56 12.58
N LYS A 439 11.97 -9.50 11.96
CA LYS A 439 13.42 -9.60 12.13
C LYS A 439 14.12 -9.46 10.77
N ALA A 440 14.71 -8.28 10.54
CA ALA A 440 15.09 -7.75 9.23
C ALA A 440 13.93 -7.75 8.20
N ASN A 441 14.22 -7.43 6.93
CA ASN A 441 13.19 -7.39 5.87
C ASN A 441 12.83 -8.77 5.30
N SER A 442 13.48 -9.85 5.78
CA SER A 442 13.37 -11.20 5.22
C SER A 442 12.62 -12.20 6.10
N PHE A 443 12.57 -12.00 7.43
CA PHE A 443 12.00 -12.97 8.37
C PHE A 443 10.92 -12.39 9.29
N VAL A 444 10.03 -13.29 9.71
CA VAL A 444 9.19 -13.14 10.88
C VAL A 444 9.70 -14.11 11.95
N GLN A 445 9.90 -13.61 13.16
CA GLN A 445 10.09 -14.41 14.36
C GLN A 445 8.73 -14.69 14.99
N PHE A 446 8.50 -15.95 15.34
CA PHE A 446 7.35 -16.39 16.12
C PHE A 446 7.84 -16.97 17.44
N ARG A 447 7.11 -16.70 18.53
CA ARG A 447 7.41 -17.24 19.87
C ARG A 447 6.14 -17.81 20.50
N LYS A 448 6.26 -18.99 21.09
CA LYS A 448 5.22 -19.62 21.91
C LYS A 448 5.89 -20.57 22.88
N ASP A 449 5.37 -20.71 24.10
CA ASP A 449 5.83 -21.68 25.09
C ASP A 449 7.36 -21.60 25.33
N SER A 450 7.88 -20.36 25.39
CA SER A 450 9.31 -19.98 25.46
C SER A 450 10.23 -20.44 24.31
N ARG A 451 9.67 -21.09 23.27
CA ARG A 451 10.39 -21.54 22.07
C ARG A 451 10.16 -20.59 20.90
N TYR A 452 11.06 -20.61 19.92
CA TYR A 452 11.12 -19.67 18.80
C TYR A 452 11.18 -20.37 17.44
N ALA A 453 10.59 -19.74 16.43
CA ALA A 453 10.75 -20.08 15.01
C ALA A 453 11.17 -18.85 14.19
N LEU A 454 11.99 -19.07 13.16
CA LEU A 454 12.38 -18.09 12.16
C LEU A 454 11.85 -18.53 10.81
N VAL A 455 10.88 -17.81 10.26
CA VAL A 455 10.23 -18.16 8.98
C VAL A 455 10.43 -17.02 7.99
N LYS A 456 10.80 -17.35 6.74
CA LYS A 456 10.99 -16.34 5.68
C LYS A 456 9.64 -15.80 5.23
N ASN A 457 9.57 -14.52 4.89
CA ASN A 457 8.38 -13.92 4.25
C ASN A 457 7.90 -14.73 3.03
N LYS A 458 8.84 -15.18 2.18
CA LYS A 458 8.55 -16.06 1.04
C LYS A 458 7.91 -17.40 1.45
N GLN A 459 8.41 -18.04 2.52
CA GLN A 459 7.89 -19.32 3.00
C GLN A 459 6.48 -19.19 3.57
N ILE A 460 6.17 -18.08 4.26
CA ILE A 460 4.81 -17.78 4.74
C ILE A 460 3.83 -17.70 3.55
N PHE A 461 4.21 -17.04 2.45
CA PHE A 461 3.41 -17.02 1.22
C PHE A 461 3.24 -18.42 0.59
N GLU A 462 4.32 -19.18 0.43
CA GLU A 462 4.29 -20.49 -0.22
C GLU A 462 3.46 -21.51 0.60
N GLN A 463 3.54 -21.46 1.94
CA GLN A 463 2.69 -22.28 2.81
C GLN A 463 1.21 -21.87 2.73
N PHE A 464 0.91 -20.56 2.67
CA PHE A 464 -0.47 -20.06 2.54
C PHE A 464 -1.11 -20.42 1.19
N LEU A 465 -0.42 -20.16 0.07
CA LEU A 465 -0.93 -20.42 -1.29
C LEU A 465 -1.23 -21.91 -1.54
N ASN A 466 -0.53 -22.80 -0.84
CA ASN A 466 -0.73 -24.25 -0.91
C ASN A 466 -1.59 -24.82 0.24
N LYS A 467 -2.11 -23.98 1.14
CA LYS A 467 -2.83 -24.37 2.38
C LYS A 467 -2.08 -25.37 3.28
N GLN A 468 -0.75 -25.36 3.25
CA GLN A 468 0.13 -26.23 4.04
C GLN A 468 0.87 -25.42 5.12
N PHE A 469 0.10 -24.84 6.04
CA PHE A 469 0.67 -23.94 7.05
C PHE A 469 1.15 -24.69 8.30
N SER A 470 2.45 -24.63 8.58
CA SER A 470 3.03 -25.11 9.83
C SER A 470 4.31 -24.35 10.21
N ILE A 471 4.39 -23.95 11.48
CA ILE A 471 5.53 -23.25 12.08
C ILE A 471 6.16 -24.19 13.11
N GLN A 472 7.41 -24.58 12.89
CA GLN A 472 8.15 -25.46 13.80
C GLN A 472 9.02 -24.63 14.75
N LEU A 473 8.70 -24.65 16.05
CA LEU A 473 9.38 -23.92 17.12
C LEU A 473 10.68 -24.64 17.53
N LYS A 474 11.74 -24.37 16.77
CA LYS A 474 13.04 -25.07 16.89
C LYS A 474 13.97 -24.51 17.96
N TYR A 475 14.00 -23.19 18.18
CA TYR A 475 15.08 -22.55 18.95
C TYR A 475 14.64 -22.14 20.36
N ASP A 476 15.58 -22.11 21.29
CA ASP A 476 15.39 -21.61 22.66
C ASP A 476 15.72 -20.12 22.76
N GLU A 477 16.66 -19.62 21.94
CA GLU A 477 16.90 -18.18 21.75
C GLU A 477 17.21 -17.82 20.30
N VAL A 478 16.94 -16.56 19.94
CA VAL A 478 17.27 -15.94 18.66
C VAL A 478 17.80 -14.52 18.90
N ASN A 479 19.05 -14.26 18.49
CA ASN A 479 19.75 -12.98 18.70
C ASN A 479 20.43 -12.51 17.41
N TRP A 480 20.45 -11.21 17.10
CA TRP A 480 21.02 -10.68 15.85
C TRP A 480 22.51 -10.31 15.93
N ILE A 481 23.22 -10.47 14.82
CA ILE A 481 24.63 -10.09 14.64
C ILE A 481 24.74 -9.20 13.39
N GLY A 482 24.56 -7.89 13.61
CA GLY A 482 24.46 -6.90 12.52
C GLY A 482 23.30 -7.20 11.57
N ASP A 483 23.38 -6.67 10.35
CA ASP A 483 22.30 -6.78 9.35
C ASP A 483 22.32 -8.09 8.54
N ALA A 484 23.30 -8.97 8.77
CA ALA A 484 23.62 -10.09 7.88
C ALA A 484 23.47 -11.49 8.50
N TYR A 485 23.46 -11.59 9.84
CA TYR A 485 23.52 -12.88 10.53
C TYR A 485 22.66 -12.92 11.79
N ILE A 486 22.21 -14.13 12.13
CA ILE A 486 21.36 -14.44 13.27
C ILE A 486 22.05 -15.54 14.08
N LYS A 487 22.37 -15.26 15.34
CA LYS A 487 22.73 -16.28 16.33
C LYS A 487 21.46 -17.00 16.76
N VAL A 488 21.50 -18.32 16.74
CA VAL A 488 20.43 -19.19 17.24
C VAL A 488 20.96 -20.06 18.37
N ILE A 489 20.10 -20.41 19.33
CA ILE A 489 20.42 -21.37 20.39
C ILE A 489 19.37 -22.49 20.36
N ASP A 490 19.83 -23.74 20.45
CA ASP A 490 19.03 -24.96 20.45
C ASP A 490 19.70 -25.94 21.42
N GLN A 491 19.04 -26.30 22.52
CA GLN A 491 19.58 -27.13 23.61
C GLN A 491 20.93 -26.61 24.13
N GLU A 492 20.94 -25.33 24.56
CA GLU A 492 22.11 -24.53 25.00
C GLU A 492 23.19 -24.30 23.92
N LYS A 493 23.16 -25.02 22.80
CA LYS A 493 24.19 -24.97 21.76
C LYS A 493 23.92 -23.84 20.78
N GLN A 494 24.94 -23.03 20.57
CA GLN A 494 24.92 -21.86 19.71
C GLN A 494 25.24 -22.25 18.26
N GLY A 495 24.51 -21.64 17.34
CA GLY A 495 24.74 -21.68 15.90
C GLY A 495 24.59 -20.28 15.27
N VAL A 496 24.87 -20.17 13.98
CA VAL A 496 24.69 -18.95 13.18
C VAL A 496 23.97 -19.29 11.87
N VAL A 497 22.94 -18.52 11.55
CA VAL A 497 22.19 -18.55 10.29
C VAL A 497 22.41 -17.20 9.58
N ASP A 498 22.51 -17.15 8.26
CA ASP A 498 22.57 -15.88 7.51
C ASP A 498 21.19 -15.35 7.11
N THR A 499 21.13 -14.12 6.59
CA THR A 499 19.87 -13.53 6.11
C THR A 499 19.27 -14.19 4.86
N THR A 500 19.95 -15.16 4.23
CA THR A 500 19.36 -16.04 3.20
C THR A 500 18.67 -17.26 3.84
N GLY A 501 18.87 -17.49 5.14
CA GLY A 501 18.42 -18.66 5.88
C GLY A 501 19.35 -19.87 5.73
N GLN A 502 20.57 -19.69 5.24
CA GLN A 502 21.57 -20.76 5.21
C GLN A 502 22.20 -20.89 6.60
N LEU A 503 22.34 -22.13 7.07
CA LEU A 503 23.06 -22.44 8.30
C LEU A 503 24.57 -22.26 8.09
N VAL A 504 25.13 -21.21 8.67
CA VAL A 504 26.56 -20.84 8.58
C VAL A 504 27.38 -21.64 9.60
N LEU A 505 26.86 -21.78 10.81
CA LEU A 505 27.41 -22.67 11.85
C LEU A 505 26.24 -23.42 12.49
N PRO A 506 26.25 -24.76 12.53
CA PRO A 506 25.17 -25.52 13.17
C PRO A 506 25.11 -25.28 14.70
N PRO A 507 23.96 -25.48 15.35
CA PRO A 507 23.81 -25.36 16.81
C PRO A 507 24.56 -26.50 17.53
N GLN A 508 25.88 -26.35 17.68
CA GLN A 508 26.75 -27.35 18.32
C GLN A 508 27.87 -26.74 19.18
N PHE A 509 27.99 -25.41 19.23
CA PHE A 509 29.08 -24.70 19.90
C PHE A 509 28.60 -24.10 21.22
N THR A 510 29.39 -24.15 22.29
CA THR A 510 29.04 -23.49 23.57
C THR A 510 29.24 -21.98 23.52
N ALA A 511 30.17 -21.51 22.69
CA ALA A 511 30.38 -20.07 22.47
C ALA A 511 30.81 -19.78 21.03
N ILE A 512 30.19 -18.74 20.44
CA ILE A 512 30.56 -18.16 19.14
C ILE A 512 30.86 -16.66 19.32
N LYS A 513 31.96 -16.19 18.71
CA LYS A 513 32.36 -14.79 18.60
C LYS A 513 32.21 -14.30 17.16
N ASP A 514 31.55 -13.15 17.00
CA ASP A 514 31.62 -12.36 15.77
C ASP A 514 33.01 -11.72 15.62
N LEU A 515 33.56 -11.77 14.40
CA LEU A 515 34.90 -11.32 14.06
C LEU A 515 34.87 -10.78 12.61
N SER A 516 35.50 -9.64 12.31
CA SER A 516 35.24 -8.92 11.04
C SER A 516 35.33 -9.79 9.77
N VAL A 517 36.27 -10.74 9.74
CA VAL A 517 36.54 -11.65 8.61
C VAL A 517 35.92 -13.04 8.72
N GLY A 518 35.19 -13.36 9.79
CA GLY A 518 34.63 -14.69 10.00
C GLY A 518 34.01 -14.89 11.37
N TRP A 519 34.32 -16.03 11.98
CA TRP A 519 33.82 -16.45 13.29
C TRP A 519 34.93 -17.16 14.06
N ALA A 520 34.88 -17.08 15.38
CA ALA A 520 35.60 -18.00 16.25
C ALA A 520 34.59 -18.75 17.13
N ALA A 521 34.64 -20.07 17.15
CA ALA A 521 33.71 -20.89 17.92
C ALA A 521 34.41 -22.00 18.69
N ARG A 522 33.79 -22.47 19.78
CA ARG A 522 34.31 -23.56 20.61
C ARG A 522 33.19 -24.43 21.20
N THR A 523 33.55 -25.62 21.63
CA THR A 523 32.70 -26.67 22.21
C THR A 523 32.90 -26.75 23.74
N SER A 524 32.10 -27.55 24.45
CA SER A 524 32.15 -27.67 25.93
C SER A 524 33.47 -28.27 26.44
N ASP A 525 34.05 -29.18 25.66
CA ASP A 525 35.31 -29.89 25.88
C ASP A 525 36.58 -29.03 25.70
N SER A 526 36.46 -27.78 25.21
CA SER A 526 37.63 -26.98 24.85
C SER A 526 37.56 -25.52 25.25
N THR A 527 38.61 -25.04 25.92
CA THR A 527 38.84 -23.61 26.16
C THR A 527 39.24 -22.87 24.89
N GLN A 528 39.82 -23.57 23.90
CA GLN A 528 40.43 -23.03 22.70
C GLN A 528 39.40 -22.71 21.60
N TRP A 529 39.73 -21.74 20.76
CA TRP A 529 38.88 -21.26 19.67
C TRP A 529 39.27 -21.90 18.33
N LYS A 530 38.29 -22.45 17.60
CA LYS A 530 38.39 -22.86 16.18
C LYS A 530 37.96 -21.69 15.29
N LEU A 531 38.66 -21.47 14.17
CA LEU A 531 38.43 -20.36 13.25
C LEU A 531 37.60 -20.77 12.03
N PHE A 532 36.59 -19.96 11.69
CA PHE A 532 35.73 -20.19 10.53
C PHE A 532 35.61 -18.92 9.68
N THR A 533 35.50 -19.08 8.37
CA THR A 533 35.20 -18.00 7.43
C THR A 533 33.78 -17.46 7.63
N ARG A 534 33.46 -16.28 7.08
CA ARG A 534 32.08 -15.75 7.07
C ARG A 534 31.02 -16.69 6.47
N LYS A 535 31.42 -17.68 5.66
CA LYS A 535 30.56 -18.75 5.11
C LYS A 535 30.71 -20.11 5.81
N GLY A 536 31.10 -20.13 7.09
CA GLY A 536 31.08 -21.35 7.91
C GLY A 536 32.20 -22.35 7.68
N LYS A 537 32.90 -22.30 6.53
CA LYS A 537 34.06 -23.17 6.26
C LYS A 537 35.17 -22.91 7.27
N SER A 538 35.79 -23.96 7.81
CA SER A 538 36.97 -23.84 8.68
C SER A 538 38.11 -23.10 7.98
N VAL A 539 38.93 -22.37 8.75
CA VAL A 539 40.11 -21.64 8.29
C VAL A 539 41.39 -22.44 8.57
N SER A 540 41.42 -23.24 9.63
CA SER A 540 42.57 -24.08 10.02
C SER A 540 42.10 -25.25 10.89
N ASN A 541 42.92 -26.31 10.97
CA ASN A 541 42.72 -27.37 11.96
C ASN A 541 43.25 -26.96 13.36
N GLU A 542 44.15 -25.97 13.40
CA GLU A 542 44.68 -25.35 14.61
C GLU A 542 43.60 -24.71 15.51
N THR A 543 43.90 -24.62 16.80
CA THR A 543 43.04 -23.95 17.80
C THR A 543 43.85 -22.93 18.63
N PHE A 544 43.16 -21.91 19.17
CA PHE A 544 43.81 -20.71 19.69
C PHE A 544 43.28 -20.29 21.06
N GLU A 545 44.16 -19.80 21.94
CA GLU A 545 43.80 -19.34 23.29
C GLU A 545 42.92 -18.08 23.23
N GLN A 546 43.30 -17.17 22.33
CA GLN A 546 42.67 -15.87 22.12
C GLN A 546 42.64 -15.56 20.63
N VAL A 547 41.58 -14.89 20.19
CA VAL A 547 41.36 -14.49 18.80
C VAL A 547 40.76 -13.08 18.76
N THR A 548 41.29 -12.26 17.87
CA THR A 548 40.74 -10.98 17.42
C THR A 548 41.00 -10.84 15.90
N THR A 549 40.74 -9.67 15.32
CA THR A 549 40.88 -9.42 13.87
C THR A 549 41.53 -8.09 13.56
N HIS A 550 42.32 -8.04 12.49
CA HIS A 550 42.76 -6.79 11.90
C HIS A 550 42.66 -6.81 10.37
N SER A 551 42.02 -5.78 9.79
CA SER A 551 41.82 -5.64 8.35
C SER A 551 41.18 -6.90 7.73
N LYS A 552 41.93 -7.67 6.92
CA LYS A 552 41.48 -8.91 6.25
C LYS A 552 42.00 -10.20 6.91
N PHE A 553 42.48 -10.13 8.15
CA PHE A 553 43.20 -11.21 8.82
C PHE A 553 42.69 -11.48 10.25
N PHE A 554 42.76 -12.74 10.66
CA PHE A 554 42.68 -13.13 12.07
C PHE A 554 44.01 -12.82 12.76
N VAL A 555 43.94 -12.38 14.01
CA VAL A 555 45.10 -12.17 14.89
C VAL A 555 44.84 -13.01 16.13
N ALA A 556 45.70 -14.00 16.37
CA ALA A 556 45.43 -15.04 17.34
C ALA A 556 46.65 -15.34 18.22
N LYS A 557 46.40 -16.02 19.35
CA LYS A 557 47.41 -16.43 20.32
C LYS A 557 47.45 -17.96 20.41
N GLN A 558 48.64 -18.53 20.27
CA GLN A 558 48.90 -19.96 20.36
C GLN A 558 50.19 -20.16 21.15
N ASN A 559 50.20 -21.10 22.10
CA ASN A 559 51.33 -21.43 22.97
C ASN A 559 52.01 -20.19 23.59
N GLY A 560 51.19 -19.28 24.12
CA GLY A 560 51.59 -18.03 24.75
C GLY A 560 51.99 -16.90 23.79
N LYS A 561 52.07 -17.12 22.47
CA LYS A 561 52.60 -16.15 21.49
C LYS A 561 51.58 -15.74 20.44
N TRP A 562 51.70 -14.49 19.98
CA TRP A 562 50.84 -13.91 18.96
C TRP A 562 51.36 -14.18 17.55
N GLY A 563 50.42 -14.41 16.63
CA GLY A 563 50.60 -14.54 15.20
C GLY A 563 49.36 -14.02 14.43
N SER A 564 49.38 -14.14 13.11
CA SER A 564 48.23 -13.77 12.26
C SER A 564 48.04 -14.74 11.09
N ILE A 565 46.79 -14.95 10.71
CA ILE A 565 46.35 -15.89 9.67
C ILE A 565 45.35 -15.19 8.75
N ASP A 566 45.42 -15.44 7.45
CA ASP A 566 44.39 -14.96 6.51
C ASP A 566 43.12 -15.84 6.50
N ARG A 567 42.13 -15.41 5.70
CA ARG A 567 40.84 -16.10 5.53
C ARG A 567 40.91 -17.45 4.79
N TYR A 568 42.10 -17.93 4.44
CA TYR A 568 42.36 -19.19 3.74
C TYR A 568 43.29 -20.12 4.54
N GLY A 569 43.62 -19.76 5.79
CA GLY A 569 44.49 -20.56 6.66
C GLY A 569 45.98 -20.25 6.54
N LYS A 570 46.38 -19.30 5.67
CA LYS A 570 47.80 -18.97 5.50
C LYS A 570 48.29 -18.11 6.65
N VAL A 571 49.25 -18.62 7.42
CA VAL A 571 49.98 -17.86 8.44
C VAL A 571 50.80 -16.74 7.77
N LEU A 572 50.60 -15.50 8.24
CA LEU A 572 51.27 -14.29 7.73
C LEU A 572 52.34 -13.78 8.69
N GLU A 573 52.07 -13.83 9.99
CA GLU A 573 53.08 -13.65 11.05
C GLU A 573 53.10 -14.92 11.91
N PRO A 574 54.23 -15.66 11.99
CA PRO A 574 54.34 -16.83 12.83
C PRO A 574 54.12 -16.52 14.32
N PHE A 575 53.53 -17.48 15.04
CA PHE A 575 53.23 -17.43 16.48
C PHE A 575 54.50 -17.44 17.35
N LYS A 576 55.27 -16.34 17.29
CA LYS A 576 56.59 -16.16 17.91
C LYS A 576 56.79 -14.77 18.53
N ARG A 577 55.72 -13.98 18.65
CA ARG A 577 55.74 -12.58 19.12
C ARG A 577 55.04 -12.41 20.45
N ASP A 578 55.45 -11.39 21.20
CA ASP A 578 54.86 -11.05 22.50
C ASP A 578 53.65 -10.10 22.33
N SER A 579 53.65 -9.28 21.28
CA SER A 579 52.50 -8.47 20.85
C SER A 579 52.60 -8.05 19.38
N LEU A 580 51.45 -7.75 18.77
CA LEU A 580 51.26 -7.28 17.39
C LEU A 580 50.37 -6.03 17.39
N ILE A 581 50.84 -4.92 16.81
CA ILE A 581 50.05 -3.68 16.71
C ILE A 581 50.04 -3.20 15.25
N PHE A 582 48.84 -3.06 14.67
CA PHE A 582 48.65 -2.65 13.28
C PHE A 582 48.27 -1.16 13.16
N ILE A 583 48.83 -0.48 12.16
CA ILE A 583 48.74 0.97 11.93
C ILE A 583 48.44 1.20 10.44
N GLY A 584 47.21 0.83 10.04
CA GLY A 584 46.88 0.64 8.63
C GLY A 584 47.74 -0.49 8.03
N ASP A 585 48.38 -0.24 6.89
CA ASP A 585 49.26 -1.19 6.20
C ASP A 585 50.61 -1.48 6.93
N VAL A 586 50.86 -0.90 8.10
CA VAL A 586 52.07 -1.11 8.91
C VAL A 586 51.78 -2.07 10.06
N LEU A 587 52.67 -3.05 10.29
CA LEU A 587 52.62 -3.94 11.45
C LEU A 587 53.85 -3.72 12.35
N LEU A 588 53.65 -3.23 13.58
CA LEU A 588 54.64 -3.28 14.65
C LEU A 588 54.62 -4.66 15.30
N THR A 589 55.80 -5.25 15.43
CA THR A 589 56.01 -6.54 16.11
C THR A 589 56.93 -6.35 17.31
N PHE A 590 56.53 -6.92 18.45
CA PHE A 590 57.25 -6.82 19.71
C PHE A 590 57.80 -8.18 20.12
N LYS A 591 59.08 -8.24 20.50
CA LYS A 591 59.73 -9.42 21.06
C LYS A 591 60.78 -9.00 22.10
N GLY A 592 60.48 -9.18 23.38
CA GLY A 592 61.26 -8.60 24.47
C GLY A 592 61.43 -7.07 24.28
N LYS A 593 62.68 -6.59 24.33
CA LYS A 593 63.01 -5.18 24.07
C LYS A 593 62.97 -4.78 22.58
N GLN A 594 62.86 -5.73 21.65
CA GLN A 594 62.94 -5.46 20.20
C GLN A 594 61.61 -4.94 19.65
N ILE A 595 61.66 -3.81 18.92
CA ILE A 595 60.52 -3.22 18.20
C ILE A 595 60.87 -3.16 16.71
N LEU A 596 60.15 -3.92 15.88
CA LEU A 596 60.32 -3.91 14.42
C LEU A 596 59.02 -3.54 13.72
N ALA A 597 59.08 -2.58 12.79
CA ALA A 597 57.98 -2.24 11.90
C ALA A 597 58.12 -2.97 10.55
N LYS A 598 57.17 -3.85 10.23
CA LYS A 598 56.97 -4.37 8.87
C LYS A 598 56.20 -3.33 8.07
N LEU A 599 56.75 -2.97 6.90
CA LEU A 599 56.28 -1.88 6.04
C LEU A 599 55.95 -2.43 4.65
N LYS A 600 54.82 -1.99 4.09
CA LYS A 600 54.31 -2.49 2.80
C LYS A 600 55.30 -2.18 1.66
N GLY A 601 55.73 -3.24 0.98
CA GLY A 601 56.73 -3.16 -0.10
C GLY A 601 58.20 -3.19 0.35
N GLN A 602 58.51 -3.31 1.64
CA GLN A 602 59.89 -3.48 2.11
C GLN A 602 60.17 -4.93 2.56
N GLN A 603 61.25 -5.51 2.03
CA GLN A 603 61.68 -6.87 2.39
C GLN A 603 62.27 -6.97 3.81
N LYS A 604 63.05 -5.95 4.23
CA LYS A 604 63.66 -5.89 5.57
C LYS A 604 62.82 -4.96 6.47
N PRO A 605 62.44 -5.38 7.69
CA PRO A 605 61.65 -4.55 8.59
C PRO A 605 62.49 -3.42 9.19
N LEU A 606 61.86 -2.27 9.42
CA LEU A 606 62.50 -1.10 10.02
C LEU A 606 62.67 -1.31 11.53
N ASN A 607 63.92 -1.25 12.00
CA ASN A 607 64.24 -1.34 13.43
C ASN A 607 63.92 -0.01 14.15
N LEU A 608 63.01 -0.07 15.12
CA LEU A 608 62.59 1.09 15.93
C LEU A 608 62.99 0.98 17.41
N THR A 609 63.68 -0.10 17.78
CA THR A 609 64.26 -0.37 19.11
C THR A 609 65.06 0.81 19.73
N PRO A 610 65.75 1.71 18.97
CA PRO A 610 66.43 2.86 19.55
C PRO A 610 65.52 3.95 20.17
N TYR A 611 64.22 3.96 19.84
CA TYR A 611 63.28 4.98 20.34
C TYR A 611 62.67 4.58 21.68
N LYS A 612 62.44 5.55 22.58
CA LYS A 612 61.87 5.29 23.91
C LYS A 612 60.38 4.93 23.81
N TYR A 613 59.68 5.54 22.86
CA TYR A 613 58.26 5.33 22.63
C TYR A 613 57.98 5.34 21.13
N VAL A 614 57.14 4.41 20.70
CA VAL A 614 56.77 4.15 19.30
C VAL A 614 55.27 3.86 19.27
N ARG A 615 54.50 4.60 18.47
CA ARG A 615 53.06 4.35 18.29
C ARG A 615 52.60 4.64 16.87
N GLY A 616 51.40 4.17 16.55
CA GLY A 616 50.65 4.67 15.40
C GLY A 616 49.98 6.00 15.70
N GLU A 617 49.95 6.87 14.70
CA GLU A 617 49.29 8.17 14.75
C GLU A 617 48.66 8.50 13.40
N LYS A 618 47.55 9.25 13.39
CA LYS A 618 46.82 9.62 12.17
C LYS A 618 46.30 11.04 12.33
N GLY A 619 46.49 11.87 11.30
CA GLY A 619 45.97 13.24 11.31
C GLY A 619 44.44 13.29 11.29
N ASN A 620 43.86 14.33 11.90
CA ASN A 620 42.41 14.51 11.96
C ASN A 620 41.90 15.32 10.76
N TYR A 621 42.01 14.76 9.56
CA TYR A 621 41.51 15.36 8.31
C TYR A 621 41.12 14.27 7.27
N PRO A 622 40.25 14.58 6.29
CA PRO A 622 39.87 13.64 5.24
C PRO A 622 41.08 13.12 4.45
N GLY A 623 41.14 11.80 4.22
CA GLY A 623 42.27 11.18 3.50
C GLY A 623 43.61 11.19 4.26
N ALA A 624 43.61 11.42 5.58
CA ALA A 624 44.82 11.34 6.40
C ALA A 624 45.44 9.94 6.36
N LYS A 625 46.71 9.88 5.95
CA LYS A 625 47.52 8.66 5.99
C LYS A 625 48.02 8.42 7.44
N PRO A 626 48.17 7.17 7.89
CA PRO A 626 48.84 6.86 9.14
C PRO A 626 50.34 7.20 9.11
N PHE A 627 50.89 7.50 10.28
CA PHE A 627 52.30 7.74 10.53
C PHE A 627 52.77 6.88 11.72
N ILE A 628 54.06 6.61 11.76
CA ILE A 628 54.73 6.08 12.96
C ILE A 628 55.29 7.29 13.71
N TYR A 629 54.73 7.54 14.89
CA TYR A 629 55.26 8.51 15.84
C TYR A 629 56.44 7.90 16.60
N ILE A 630 57.53 8.64 16.70
CA ILE A 630 58.75 8.23 17.40
C ILE A 630 59.18 9.31 18.40
N GLU A 631 59.58 8.89 19.60
CA GLU A 631 60.10 9.77 20.63
C GLU A 631 61.45 9.26 21.18
N THR A 632 62.41 10.17 21.29
CA THR A 632 63.73 9.88 21.89
C THR A 632 63.66 9.88 23.42
N ARG A 633 64.71 9.39 24.08
CA ARG A 633 64.84 9.48 25.55
C ARG A 633 64.80 10.94 26.05
N LEU A 634 65.15 11.92 25.21
CA LEU A 634 65.15 13.36 25.47
C LEU A 634 63.79 14.04 25.16
N ARG A 635 62.69 13.28 25.05
CA ARG A 635 61.33 13.77 24.69
C ARG A 635 61.27 14.57 23.38
N LYS A 636 62.21 14.34 22.46
CA LYS A 636 62.17 14.96 21.12
C LYS A 636 61.44 14.04 20.13
N LYS A 637 60.51 14.65 19.39
CA LYS A 637 59.48 13.98 18.60
C LYS A 637 59.79 14.05 17.11
N GLY A 638 59.49 12.97 16.39
CA GLY A 638 59.64 12.86 14.94
C GLY A 638 58.53 12.01 14.32
N LEU A 639 58.41 12.05 12.98
CA LEU A 639 57.43 11.28 12.21
C LEU A 639 58.10 10.49 11.09
N ILE A 640 57.69 9.24 10.95
CA ILE A 640 58.06 8.34 9.85
C ILE A 640 56.78 7.92 9.12
N ASN A 641 56.79 7.89 7.79
CA ASN A 641 55.61 7.46 7.01
C ASN A 641 55.50 5.92 6.90
N GLN A 642 54.41 5.44 6.32
CA GLN A 642 54.16 4.00 6.11
C GLN A 642 55.20 3.30 5.19
N ASN A 643 56.03 4.06 4.50
CA ASN A 643 57.11 3.59 3.62
C ASN A 643 58.49 3.72 4.30
N GLY A 644 58.56 4.00 5.61
CA GLY A 644 59.81 4.10 6.37
C GLY A 644 60.60 5.40 6.14
N LYS A 645 60.13 6.33 5.29
CA LYS A 645 60.77 7.62 5.09
C LYS A 645 60.56 8.49 6.32
N LYS A 646 61.66 8.89 6.97
CA LYS A 646 61.69 9.93 8.00
C LYS A 646 61.20 11.25 7.38
N MET A 647 60.04 11.73 7.83
CA MET A 647 59.44 12.98 7.35
C MET A 647 59.97 14.15 8.18
N LEU A 648 59.88 14.01 9.51
CA LEU A 648 60.39 14.99 10.47
C LEU A 648 61.38 14.27 11.39
N SER A 649 62.62 14.76 11.43
CA SER A 649 63.65 14.30 12.36
C SER A 649 63.20 14.48 13.81
N ALA A 650 63.68 13.64 14.72
CA ALA A 650 63.28 13.65 16.12
C ALA A 650 63.96 14.79 16.91
N VAL A 651 63.61 16.04 16.59
CA VAL A 651 64.22 17.28 17.12
C VAL A 651 63.21 18.27 17.70
N TYR A 652 61.90 18.02 17.53
CA TYR A 652 60.83 18.95 17.90
C TYR A 652 60.26 18.65 19.30
N GLU A 653 59.72 19.67 19.97
CA GLU A 653 58.94 19.52 21.21
C GLU A 653 57.51 19.05 20.96
N GLU A 654 56.97 19.38 19.80
CA GLU A 654 55.57 19.18 19.42
C GLU A 654 55.48 19.11 17.89
N ILE A 655 54.61 18.24 17.37
CA ILE A 655 54.31 18.11 15.95
C ILE A 655 52.79 17.93 15.84
N SER A 656 52.12 18.79 15.09
CA SER A 656 50.68 18.74 14.83
C SER A 656 50.45 18.60 13.32
N ILE A 657 49.77 17.52 12.93
CA ILE A 657 49.58 17.12 11.53
C ILE A 657 48.36 17.86 10.97
N LEU A 658 48.59 18.82 10.06
CA LEU A 658 47.52 19.70 9.54
C LEU A 658 46.94 19.20 8.21
N ALA A 659 47.79 18.56 7.39
CA ALA A 659 47.45 17.88 6.15
C ALA A 659 48.49 16.78 5.86
N ASN A 660 48.32 16.00 4.78
CA ASN A 660 49.30 14.97 4.37
C ASN A 660 50.68 15.57 4.00
N ASP A 661 50.71 16.87 3.68
CA ASP A 661 51.85 17.64 3.21
C ASP A 661 52.25 18.82 4.13
N LEU A 662 51.52 19.05 5.23
CA LEU A 662 51.68 20.24 6.08
C LEU A 662 51.66 19.90 7.58
N PHE A 663 52.70 20.34 8.29
CA PHE A 663 52.86 20.15 9.73
C PHE A 663 53.08 21.50 10.42
N SER A 664 52.42 21.70 11.56
CA SER A 664 52.88 22.68 12.54
C SER A 664 53.88 22.02 13.47
N VAL A 665 55.01 22.68 13.71
CA VAL A 665 56.09 22.16 14.55
C VAL A 665 56.51 23.17 15.60
N ARG A 666 56.84 22.68 16.80
CA ARG A 666 57.32 23.48 17.93
C ARG A 666 58.78 23.18 18.22
N ARG A 667 59.59 24.23 18.33
CA ARG A 667 61.00 24.19 18.75
C ARG A 667 61.33 25.49 19.49
N TYR A 668 62.05 25.38 20.61
CA TYR A 668 62.36 26.53 21.48
C TYR A 668 61.11 27.31 21.91
N GLY A 669 59.99 26.61 22.13
CA GLY A 669 58.73 27.24 22.55
C GLY A 669 58.03 28.12 21.49
N LYS A 670 58.50 28.14 20.24
CA LYS A 670 57.85 28.84 19.11
C LYS A 670 57.32 27.86 18.08
N TYR A 671 56.33 28.29 17.30
CA TYR A 671 55.69 27.52 16.23
C TYR A 671 56.10 28.02 14.84
N GLY A 672 56.20 27.08 13.89
CA GLY A 672 56.34 27.32 12.45
C GLY A 672 55.57 26.29 11.63
N LEU A 673 55.52 26.47 10.30
CA LEU A 673 54.95 25.50 9.35
C LEU A 673 56.06 24.86 8.52
N VAL A 674 55.99 23.54 8.32
CA VAL A 674 56.97 22.74 7.60
C VAL A 674 56.27 21.74 6.67
N ASP A 675 56.84 21.48 5.49
CA ASP A 675 56.32 20.52 4.50
C ASP A 675 56.88 19.08 4.64
N THR A 676 56.40 18.16 3.80
CA THR A 676 56.93 16.78 3.65
C THR A 676 58.41 16.67 3.29
N ASN A 677 59.04 17.73 2.78
CA ASN A 677 60.43 17.78 2.36
C ASN A 677 61.35 18.39 3.44
N ARG A 678 60.76 18.89 4.54
CA ARG A 678 61.37 19.66 5.64
C ARG A 678 61.65 21.13 5.29
N LYS A 679 61.03 21.66 4.22
CA LYS A 679 61.07 23.09 3.89
C LYS A 679 60.23 23.87 4.90
N ILE A 680 60.82 24.90 5.47
CA ILE A 680 60.13 25.84 6.37
C ILE A 680 59.26 26.77 5.51
N ILE A 681 57.94 26.63 5.62
CA ILE A 681 56.94 27.45 4.93
C ILE A 681 56.71 28.76 5.70
N LEU A 682 56.58 28.65 7.03
CA LEU A 682 56.53 29.79 7.94
C LEU A 682 57.61 29.62 9.02
N PRO A 683 58.47 30.64 9.26
CA PRO A 683 59.58 30.54 10.20
C PRO A 683 59.09 30.23 11.62
N ILE A 684 59.90 29.49 12.38
CA ILE A 684 59.59 29.04 13.75
C ILE A 684 59.73 30.21 14.72
N ARG A 685 58.78 31.15 14.67
CA ARG A 685 58.76 32.39 15.46
C ARG A 685 57.39 32.77 16.04
N TYR A 686 56.33 32.09 15.61
CA TYR A 686 54.96 32.42 16.02
C TYR A 686 54.69 31.91 17.45
N GLN A 687 53.81 32.61 18.17
CA GLN A 687 53.36 32.20 19.51
C GLN A 687 52.33 31.07 19.43
N GLY A 688 51.66 30.93 18.29
CA GLY A 688 50.77 29.82 17.95
C GLY A 688 50.43 29.83 16.47
N ILE A 689 50.17 28.65 15.91
CA ILE A 689 49.62 28.48 14.56
C ILE A 689 48.48 27.46 14.64
N SER A 690 47.27 27.86 14.24
CA SER A 690 46.09 27.00 14.21
C SER A 690 45.70 26.64 12.78
N ASN A 691 45.01 25.51 12.59
CA ASN A 691 44.45 25.12 11.29
C ASN A 691 42.95 25.45 11.26
N LEU A 692 42.49 26.04 10.16
CA LEU A 692 41.12 26.53 10.00
C LEU A 692 40.44 25.89 8.77
N LYS A 693 39.12 25.95 8.70
CA LYS A 693 38.36 25.53 7.51
C LYS A 693 38.77 26.38 6.29
N GLY A 694 38.61 25.83 5.08
CA GLY A 694 39.01 26.49 3.83
C GLY A 694 40.51 26.52 3.54
N GLY A 695 41.33 25.74 4.27
CA GLY A 695 42.77 25.63 4.03
C GLY A 695 43.62 26.79 4.57
N TYR A 696 43.02 27.65 5.41
CA TYR A 696 43.70 28.75 6.09
C TYR A 696 44.37 28.30 7.39
N GLN A 697 45.45 28.98 7.77
CA GLN A 697 46.14 28.85 9.05
C GLN A 697 46.06 30.16 9.82
N GLY A 698 45.58 30.09 11.07
CA GLY A 698 45.50 31.25 11.97
C GLY A 698 46.87 31.54 12.58
N LEU A 699 47.36 32.77 12.45
CA LEU A 699 48.68 33.18 12.94
C LEU A 699 48.55 34.00 14.21
N LEU A 700 49.33 33.67 15.25
CA LEU A 700 49.50 34.49 16.46
C LEU A 700 50.95 34.97 16.59
N LEU A 701 51.14 36.30 16.57
CA LEU A 701 52.43 36.96 16.75
C LEU A 701 52.23 38.28 17.51
N ASN A 702 53.05 38.55 18.52
CA ASN A 702 53.00 39.75 19.36
C ASN A 702 51.60 40.06 19.93
N ARG A 703 50.87 39.02 20.38
CA ARG A 703 49.46 39.07 20.82
C ARG A 703 48.47 39.63 19.76
N LYS A 704 48.85 39.66 18.48
CA LYS A 704 47.99 40.00 17.34
C LYS A 704 47.73 38.78 16.47
N PHE A 705 46.58 38.80 15.80
CA PHE A 705 46.13 37.74 14.91
C PHE A 705 46.25 38.14 13.45
N GLY A 706 46.67 37.18 12.64
CA GLY A 706 46.74 37.24 11.17
C GLY A 706 46.28 35.92 10.56
N LEU A 707 46.40 35.81 9.24
CA LEU A 707 45.91 34.67 8.47
C LEU A 707 46.93 34.30 7.38
N TYR A 708 47.09 33.02 7.11
CA TYR A 708 47.85 32.50 5.97
C TYR A 708 47.01 31.46 5.22
N HIS A 709 47.25 31.27 3.93
CA HIS A 709 46.71 30.15 3.17
C HIS A 709 47.83 29.50 2.35
N TYR A 710 48.27 28.31 2.77
CA TYR A 710 49.40 27.61 2.16
C TYR A 710 49.33 27.52 0.62
N LYS A 711 48.28 26.91 0.05
CA LYS A 711 48.14 26.72 -1.40
C LYS A 711 48.05 28.04 -2.20
N ARG A 712 47.26 29.01 -1.73
CA ARG A 712 47.05 30.30 -2.41
C ARG A 712 48.15 31.34 -2.15
N LYS A 713 49.06 31.07 -1.20
CA LYS A 713 50.10 32.00 -0.70
C LYS A 713 49.56 33.33 -0.13
N ILE A 714 48.25 33.47 0.07
CA ILE A 714 47.62 34.64 0.71
C ILE A 714 48.15 34.79 2.13
N LYS A 715 48.51 36.01 2.52
CA LYS A 715 49.00 36.33 3.86
C LYS A 715 48.45 37.67 4.34
N ILE A 716 47.65 37.63 5.40
CA ILE A 716 47.18 38.80 6.15
C ILE A 716 48.07 38.88 7.40
N GLU A 717 48.90 39.92 7.49
CA GLU A 717 49.86 40.07 8.60
C GLU A 717 49.17 40.16 9.98
N PRO A 718 49.81 39.66 11.06
CA PRO A 718 49.25 39.74 12.41
C PRO A 718 49.08 41.18 12.95
N LYS A 719 47.93 41.79 12.66
CA LYS A 719 47.58 43.17 13.10
C LYS A 719 46.26 43.29 13.86
N PHE A 720 45.46 42.23 13.92
CA PHE A 720 44.10 42.25 14.48
C PHE A 720 44.03 41.73 15.92
N SER A 721 42.96 42.08 16.65
CA SER A 721 42.73 41.62 18.04
C SER A 721 41.94 40.31 18.15
N ALA A 722 41.52 39.73 17.02
CA ALA A 722 40.95 38.39 16.92
C ALA A 722 41.29 37.79 15.54
N LEU A 723 41.22 36.46 15.40
CA LEU A 723 41.40 35.78 14.12
C LEU A 723 40.46 36.36 13.04
N PRO A 724 40.98 36.75 11.86
CA PRO A 724 40.15 37.08 10.70
C PRO A 724 39.25 35.89 10.34
N ARG A 725 37.99 36.17 10.02
CA ARG A 725 36.99 35.16 9.60
C ARG A 725 36.56 35.44 8.16
N PRO A 726 36.32 34.42 7.32
CA PRO A 726 35.81 34.65 5.98
C PRO A 726 34.43 35.33 6.05
N TYR A 727 34.16 36.22 5.10
CA TYR A 727 32.91 37.00 5.04
C TYR A 727 31.76 36.15 4.51
N ASN A 728 31.96 35.46 3.38
CA ASN A 728 31.04 34.44 2.88
C ASN A 728 31.66 33.03 3.00
N LEU A 729 30.87 31.97 2.77
CA LEU A 729 31.31 30.57 2.91
C LEU A 729 31.81 29.94 1.60
N LYS A 730 31.92 30.69 0.49
CA LYS A 730 32.44 30.18 -0.79
C LYS A 730 33.93 29.87 -0.66
N GLU A 731 34.41 28.80 -1.30
CA GLU A 731 35.81 28.42 -1.18
C GLU A 731 36.78 29.51 -1.68
N ASP A 732 36.38 30.29 -2.68
CA ASP A 732 37.15 31.36 -3.29
C ASP A 732 37.11 32.70 -2.52
N ASN A 733 36.42 32.76 -1.38
CA ASN A 733 36.23 33.98 -0.59
C ASN A 733 37.54 34.76 -0.34
N ARG A 734 37.55 36.02 -0.79
CA ARG A 734 38.64 37.00 -0.60
C ARG A 734 38.34 38.07 0.45
N LEU A 735 37.16 38.06 1.07
CA LEU A 735 36.74 39.09 2.02
C LEU A 735 36.77 38.56 3.45
N PHE A 736 37.28 39.33 4.41
CA PHE A 736 37.47 38.89 5.78
C PHE A 736 36.92 39.87 6.81
N ILE A 737 36.04 39.37 7.68
CA ILE A 737 35.58 40.07 8.87
C ILE A 737 36.74 40.09 9.88
N VAL A 738 37.13 41.28 10.34
CA VAL A 738 38.28 41.52 11.21
C VAL A 738 37.90 42.35 12.42
N ARG A 739 38.73 42.28 13.49
CA ARG A 739 38.48 42.97 14.76
C ARG A 739 39.68 43.82 15.19
N LYS A 740 39.44 45.07 15.61
CA LYS A 740 40.41 45.96 16.28
C LYS A 740 39.71 46.63 17.47
N LYS A 741 40.36 46.70 18.64
CA LYS A 741 39.81 47.35 19.87
C LYS A 741 38.32 46.98 20.12
N GLN A 742 38.01 45.68 20.15
CA GLN A 742 36.65 45.11 20.22
C GLN A 742 35.68 45.39 19.04
N MET A 743 35.93 46.39 18.18
CA MET A 743 35.07 46.71 17.04
C MET A 743 35.41 45.91 15.79
N TYR A 744 34.41 45.66 14.96
CA TYR A 744 34.48 44.88 13.73
C TYR A 744 34.49 45.75 12.46
N GLY A 745 35.11 45.22 11.40
CA GLY A 745 35.16 45.78 10.06
C GLY A 745 35.42 44.68 9.02
N LEU A 746 35.61 45.07 7.75
CA LEU A 746 35.77 44.17 6.61
C LEU A 746 37.05 44.53 5.81
N VAL A 747 37.84 43.54 5.43
CA VAL A 747 39.04 43.71 4.58
C VAL A 747 39.05 42.75 3.39
N ASP A 748 39.89 43.04 2.39
CA ASP A 748 40.21 42.13 1.27
C ASP A 748 41.32 41.11 1.60
N ASP A 749 41.74 40.32 0.60
CA ASP A 749 42.78 39.30 0.71
C ASP A 749 44.21 39.86 0.87
N LYS A 750 44.38 41.17 0.67
CA LYS A 750 45.59 41.94 0.96
C LYS A 750 45.52 42.64 2.33
N GLY A 751 44.38 42.57 3.02
CA GLY A 751 44.14 43.21 4.31
C GLY A 751 43.93 44.73 4.22
N LYS A 752 43.48 45.25 3.07
CA LYS A 752 43.00 46.63 2.85
C LYS A 752 41.56 46.76 3.38
N GLU A 753 41.24 47.88 4.02
CA GLU A 753 39.95 48.11 4.68
C GLU A 753 38.85 48.54 3.68
N LEU A 754 37.71 47.85 3.73
CA LEU A 754 36.50 48.11 2.94
C LEU A 754 35.36 48.67 3.81
N ILE A 755 35.22 48.13 5.02
CA ILE A 755 34.33 48.65 6.07
C ILE A 755 35.21 48.92 7.29
N SER A 756 35.22 50.17 7.76
CA SER A 756 36.11 50.56 8.85
C SER A 756 35.76 49.87 10.17
N THR A 757 36.78 49.60 10.98
CA THR A 757 36.63 48.82 12.22
C THR A 757 36.00 49.63 13.36
N LYS A 758 34.70 49.92 13.24
CA LYS A 758 33.90 50.77 14.13
C LYS A 758 32.44 50.28 14.35
N TYR A 759 32.18 48.99 14.17
CA TYR A 759 30.84 48.40 14.30
C TYR A 759 30.82 47.23 15.30
N ASP A 760 29.70 47.06 16.00
CA ASP A 760 29.47 45.98 16.98
C ASP A 760 29.51 44.59 16.33
N LYS A 761 28.99 44.52 15.10
CA LYS A 761 29.01 43.34 14.24
C LYS A 761 29.06 43.75 12.77
N VAL A 762 29.66 42.86 11.98
CA VAL A 762 29.58 42.80 10.52
C VAL A 762 29.16 41.37 10.17
N GLU A 763 28.04 41.19 9.46
CA GLU A 763 27.58 39.89 8.96
C GLU A 763 27.31 39.95 7.44
N TYR A 764 27.36 38.77 6.81
CA TYR A 764 27.09 38.60 5.38
C TYR A 764 25.63 38.88 5.03
N TRP A 765 25.41 39.62 3.95
CA TRP A 765 24.09 39.81 3.34
C TRP A 765 24.14 39.54 1.83
N THR A 766 25.06 40.18 1.12
CA THR A 766 25.48 39.82 -0.25
C THR A 766 26.99 40.05 -0.41
N ASP A 767 27.54 39.73 -1.58
CA ASP A 767 28.94 40.02 -1.93
C ASP A 767 29.26 41.52 -2.14
N SER A 768 28.26 42.41 -2.03
CA SER A 768 28.41 43.88 -2.13
C SER A 768 27.75 44.66 -0.97
N VAL A 769 26.84 44.04 -0.22
CA VAL A 769 26.10 44.61 0.90
C VAL A 769 26.39 43.81 2.16
N ALA A 770 26.76 44.48 3.24
CA ALA A 770 26.93 43.89 4.56
C ALA A 770 25.77 44.28 5.49
N LEU A 771 25.44 43.38 6.42
CA LEU A 771 24.56 43.65 7.55
C LEU A 771 25.42 44.16 8.72
N LEU A 772 25.21 45.39 9.15
CA LEU A 772 26.00 46.07 10.18
C LEU A 772 25.17 46.31 11.44
N LYS A 773 25.80 46.21 12.61
CA LYS A 773 25.24 46.64 13.90
C LYS A 773 26.04 47.84 14.43
N ASN A 774 25.36 48.91 14.84
CA ASN A 774 26.00 50.05 15.51
C ASN A 774 26.04 49.88 17.04
N GLU A 775 26.81 50.75 17.71
CA GLU A 775 26.97 50.81 19.17
C GLU A 775 25.62 51.04 19.90
N ALA A 776 24.67 51.72 19.26
CA ALA A 776 23.31 51.91 19.76
C ALA A 776 22.40 50.66 19.63
N GLY A 777 22.96 49.51 19.23
CA GLY A 777 22.24 48.24 19.18
C GLY A 777 21.48 47.96 17.88
N ASN A 778 21.34 48.94 16.97
CA ASN A 778 20.52 48.84 15.78
C ASN A 778 21.26 48.22 14.59
N TRP A 779 20.55 47.36 13.87
CA TRP A 779 20.99 46.74 12.62
C TRP A 779 20.52 47.52 11.39
N PHE A 780 21.33 47.49 10.33
CA PHE A 780 21.02 48.09 9.03
C PHE A 780 21.88 47.49 7.90
N LEU A 781 21.46 47.71 6.65
CA LEU A 781 22.19 47.29 5.46
C LEU A 781 23.08 48.41 4.89
N TYR A 782 24.30 48.06 4.51
CA TYR A 782 25.30 48.98 3.98
C TYR A 782 26.02 48.37 2.77
N ASN A 783 25.94 49.04 1.62
CA ASN A 783 26.69 48.68 0.43
C ASN A 783 28.12 49.22 0.55
N PHE A 784 29.11 48.32 0.61
CA PHE A 784 30.51 48.68 0.82
C PHE A 784 31.29 48.92 -0.49
N ILE A 785 30.66 48.69 -1.65
CA ILE A 785 31.23 49.01 -2.96
C ILE A 785 30.99 50.51 -3.27
N ASN A 786 29.75 50.98 -3.15
CA ASN A 786 29.42 52.40 -3.34
C ASN A 786 29.45 53.23 -2.03
N LYS A 787 29.73 52.60 -0.89
CA LYS A 787 29.83 53.18 0.46
C LYS A 787 28.53 53.79 1.01
N GLN A 788 27.37 53.32 0.56
CA GLN A 788 26.06 53.89 0.89
C GLN A 788 25.23 53.02 1.84
N ARG A 789 24.51 53.65 2.78
CA ARG A 789 23.46 53.01 3.59
C ARG A 789 22.20 52.80 2.76
N LEU A 790 21.56 51.63 2.83
CA LEU A 790 20.31 51.39 2.12
C LEU A 790 19.11 52.03 2.87
N LYS A 791 18.06 52.43 2.14
CA LYS A 791 16.87 53.13 2.66
C LYS A 791 15.90 52.24 3.48
N THR A 792 16.36 51.09 3.99
CA THR A 792 15.57 50.22 4.88
C THR A 792 15.46 50.83 6.29
N LYS A 793 14.28 50.75 6.93
CA LYS A 793 14.15 51.06 8.37
C LYS A 793 15.14 50.22 9.19
N GLU A 794 15.72 50.82 10.22
CA GLU A 794 16.55 50.10 11.20
C GLU A 794 15.73 49.09 12.01
N PHE A 795 16.35 47.98 12.42
CA PHE A 795 15.75 46.96 13.27
C PHE A 795 16.66 46.61 14.46
N SER A 796 16.08 46.30 15.62
CA SER A 796 16.82 45.96 16.85
C SER A 796 17.11 44.46 16.96
N GLN A 797 16.25 43.60 16.40
CA GLN A 797 16.43 42.15 16.37
C GLN A 797 16.39 41.60 14.94
N ILE A 798 17.05 40.46 14.73
CA ILE A 798 17.02 39.68 13.50
C ILE A 798 17.12 38.18 13.81
N GLN A 799 16.26 37.38 13.18
CA GLN A 799 16.24 35.92 13.23
C GLN A 799 16.17 35.38 11.80
N TYR A 800 17.03 34.42 11.47
CA TYR A 800 17.10 33.87 10.11
C TYR A 800 16.11 32.73 9.92
N LEU A 801 15.25 32.85 8.90
CA LEU A 801 14.36 31.79 8.42
C LEU A 801 15.02 30.97 7.30
N LYS A 802 15.84 31.63 6.47
CA LYS A 802 16.75 31.02 5.48
C LYS A 802 18.11 31.71 5.53
N LYS A 803 19.22 30.98 5.44
CA LYS A 803 20.58 31.55 5.33
C LYS A 803 21.52 30.58 4.61
N ASP A 804 21.29 30.39 3.31
CA ASP A 804 22.15 29.55 2.46
C ASP A 804 22.94 30.37 1.42
N SER A 805 23.55 29.69 0.44
CA SER A 805 24.36 30.31 -0.62
C SER A 805 23.53 30.98 -1.73
N GLN A 806 22.22 30.69 -1.79
CA GLN A 806 21.29 31.31 -2.72
C GLN A 806 20.62 32.52 -2.08
N GLU A 807 19.84 32.32 -1.02
CA GLU A 807 18.97 33.36 -0.44
C GLU A 807 19.03 33.38 1.09
N ILE A 808 18.96 34.59 1.64
CA ILE A 808 18.82 34.87 3.07
C ILE A 808 17.45 35.50 3.27
N ILE A 809 16.62 34.89 4.11
CA ILE A 809 15.32 35.41 4.54
C ILE A 809 15.37 35.54 6.06
N ALA A 810 14.99 36.69 6.58
CA ALA A 810 15.05 36.97 8.01
C ALA A 810 13.78 37.66 8.51
N LEU A 811 13.30 37.20 9.67
CA LEU A 811 12.40 37.92 10.54
C LEU A 811 13.18 39.05 11.20
N VAL A 812 12.69 40.28 11.09
CA VAL A 812 13.29 41.50 11.63
C VAL A 812 12.27 42.23 12.49
N SER A 813 12.70 42.85 13.59
CA SER A 813 11.78 43.58 14.48
C SER A 813 12.33 44.93 14.98
N LYS A 814 11.40 45.85 15.24
CA LYS A 814 11.62 47.06 16.05
C LYS A 814 10.29 47.46 16.70
N GLY A 815 9.90 46.75 17.76
CA GLY A 815 8.58 46.86 18.41
C GLY A 815 7.45 46.12 17.68
N LYS A 816 7.51 46.07 16.34
CA LYS A 816 6.70 45.18 15.48
C LYS A 816 7.62 44.34 14.59
N TYR A 817 7.11 43.21 14.11
CA TYR A 817 7.79 42.23 13.26
C TYR A 817 7.47 42.42 11.77
N GLY A 818 8.44 42.06 10.91
CA GLY A 818 8.34 42.01 9.45
C GLY A 818 9.38 41.04 8.85
N ILE A 819 9.31 40.78 7.55
CA ILE A 819 10.19 39.81 6.85
C ILE A 819 11.02 40.51 5.76
N LEU A 820 12.33 40.22 5.73
CA LEU A 820 13.31 40.81 4.81
C LEU A 820 14.10 39.70 4.08
N SER A 821 14.23 39.79 2.76
CA SER A 821 15.07 38.92 1.90
C SER A 821 16.26 39.69 1.31
N ASN A 822 17.42 39.03 1.18
CA ASN A 822 18.60 39.61 0.51
C ASN A 822 18.48 39.69 -1.01
N ARG A 823 17.53 38.95 -1.63
CA ARG A 823 17.22 39.02 -3.06
C ARG A 823 15.95 39.82 -3.35
N ARG A 824 14.88 39.59 -2.58
CA ARG A 824 13.52 40.08 -2.85
C ARG A 824 13.18 41.39 -2.12
N GLY A 825 14.06 41.87 -1.24
CA GLY A 825 13.83 43.08 -0.43
C GLY A 825 12.84 42.83 0.71
N LEU A 826 12.02 43.83 1.04
CA LEU A 826 11.01 43.73 2.09
C LEU A 826 9.83 42.86 1.60
N LEU A 827 9.59 41.73 2.28
CA LEU A 827 8.51 40.80 1.96
C LEU A 827 7.25 41.09 2.78
N ILE A 828 7.39 41.35 4.08
CA ILE A 828 6.31 41.79 4.97
C ILE A 828 6.79 43.01 5.75
N PRO A 829 6.02 44.13 5.81
CA PRO A 829 6.41 45.31 6.57
C PRO A 829 6.48 45.06 8.08
N MET A 830 7.30 45.84 8.78
CA MET A 830 7.41 45.79 10.25
C MET A 830 6.20 46.47 10.92
N GLU A 831 5.07 45.77 10.96
CA GLU A 831 3.79 46.25 11.51
C GLU A 831 2.99 45.17 12.30
N TYR A 832 3.46 43.92 12.32
CA TYR A 832 2.77 42.78 12.95
C TYR A 832 3.25 42.52 14.39
N ASP A 833 2.37 41.96 15.22
CA ASP A 833 2.67 41.56 16.59
C ASP A 833 3.34 40.18 16.65
N LEU A 834 2.91 39.25 15.78
CA LEU A 834 3.50 37.93 15.58
C LEU A 834 3.60 37.62 14.08
N ILE A 835 4.69 36.95 13.67
CA ILE A 835 4.84 36.34 12.34
C ILE A 835 5.57 34.99 12.50
N TYR A 836 4.97 33.92 12.00
CA TYR A 836 5.66 32.64 11.75
C TYR A 836 5.31 32.11 10.36
N ASN A 837 6.12 31.17 9.85
CA ASN A 837 5.95 30.61 8.51
C ASN A 837 5.52 29.14 8.60
N LEU A 838 4.33 28.85 8.08
CA LEU A 838 3.77 27.50 7.92
C LEU A 838 4.10 26.87 6.56
N GLY A 839 4.52 27.66 5.57
CA GLY A 839 4.82 27.17 4.23
C GLY A 839 6.23 26.59 4.13
N SER A 840 6.57 26.02 2.98
CA SER A 840 7.96 25.66 2.69
C SER A 840 8.86 26.91 2.62
N ILE A 841 10.18 26.74 2.64
CA ILE A 841 11.12 27.87 2.51
C ILE A 841 11.09 28.45 1.07
N GLU A 842 10.65 27.64 0.10
CA GLU A 842 10.52 27.96 -1.33
C GLU A 842 9.18 28.65 -1.63
N GLU A 843 8.09 28.10 -1.08
CA GLU A 843 6.72 28.64 -1.09
C GLU A 843 6.26 28.97 0.35
N PRO A 844 6.73 30.09 0.93
CA PRO A 844 6.35 30.48 2.29
C PRO A 844 4.88 30.90 2.40
N MET A 845 4.30 30.56 3.54
CA MET A 845 2.94 30.92 3.96
C MET A 845 3.05 31.50 5.37
N PHE A 846 2.98 32.82 5.48
CA PHE A 846 3.14 33.51 6.75
C PHE A 846 1.79 33.60 7.46
N PHE A 847 1.68 33.00 8.65
CA PHE A 847 0.68 33.37 9.65
C PHE A 847 1.13 34.70 10.24
N THR A 848 0.24 35.69 10.30
CA THR A 848 0.52 36.98 10.94
C THR A 848 -0.61 37.42 11.86
N GLU A 849 -0.23 38.12 12.94
CA GLU A 849 -1.12 38.66 13.96
C GLU A 849 -0.98 40.18 14.03
N ARG A 850 -2.10 40.89 14.24
CA ARG A 850 -2.11 42.25 14.81
C ARG A 850 -3.16 42.35 15.91
N GLN A 851 -2.80 42.91 17.06
CA GLN A 851 -3.75 43.15 18.14
C GLN A 851 -4.76 44.24 17.77
N TYR A 852 -6.02 44.05 18.18
CA TYR A 852 -7.12 44.96 17.94
C TYR A 852 -7.96 45.17 19.21
N SER A 853 -8.61 46.33 19.33
CA SER A 853 -9.45 46.71 20.48
C SER A 853 -8.77 46.47 21.85
N GLY A 854 -7.50 46.88 21.97
CA GLY A 854 -6.73 46.77 23.22
C GLY A 854 -6.42 45.33 23.66
N GLY A 855 -6.24 44.40 22.71
CA GLY A 855 -5.88 43.00 22.98
C GLY A 855 -7.08 42.05 23.14
N LYS A 856 -8.32 42.57 23.15
CA LYS A 856 -9.55 41.75 23.27
C LYS A 856 -9.92 40.99 21.99
N SER A 857 -9.31 41.36 20.86
CA SER A 857 -9.50 40.71 19.57
C SER A 857 -8.20 40.73 18.77
N PHE A 858 -8.02 39.73 17.90
CA PHE A 858 -6.82 39.53 17.09
C PHE A 858 -7.18 39.55 15.62
N VAL A 859 -6.45 40.31 14.81
CA VAL A 859 -6.51 40.25 13.35
C VAL A 859 -5.49 39.21 12.89
N VAL A 860 -5.97 38.01 12.58
CA VAL A 860 -5.15 36.92 12.05
C VAL A 860 -5.19 36.95 10.52
N SER A 861 -4.06 36.72 9.87
CA SER A 861 -3.95 36.67 8.41
C SER A 861 -3.03 35.56 7.93
N TYR A 862 -3.33 35.01 6.75
CA TYR A 862 -2.42 34.19 5.95
C TYR A 862 -1.93 35.00 4.74
N ILE A 863 -0.62 35.19 4.65
CA ILE A 863 0.05 35.92 3.57
C ILE A 863 0.96 34.97 2.80
N ASN A 864 0.67 34.76 1.52
CA ASN A 864 1.40 33.81 0.68
C ASN A 864 2.68 34.40 0.05
N PHE A 865 3.46 33.57 -0.66
CA PHE A 865 4.74 33.97 -1.23
C PHE A 865 4.68 35.09 -2.29
N GLN A 866 3.52 35.31 -2.93
CA GLN A 866 3.28 36.45 -3.82
C GLN A 866 3.08 37.77 -3.05
N ARG A 867 3.01 37.71 -1.71
CA ARG A 867 2.64 38.78 -0.75
C ARG A 867 1.14 39.14 -0.81
N LYS A 868 0.29 38.20 -1.22
CA LYS A 868 -1.17 38.36 -1.17
C LYS A 868 -1.70 37.80 0.15
N THR A 869 -2.50 38.59 0.87
CA THR A 869 -3.34 38.07 1.95
C THR A 869 -4.43 37.18 1.35
N ILE A 870 -4.41 35.89 1.65
CA ILE A 870 -5.36 34.89 1.12
C ILE A 870 -6.52 34.60 2.08
N TRP A 871 -6.33 34.86 3.37
CA TRP A 871 -7.36 34.81 4.41
C TRP A 871 -7.03 35.86 5.48
N ASN A 872 -8.05 36.49 6.05
CA ASN A 872 -7.92 37.50 7.11
C ASN A 872 -9.20 37.50 7.96
N LYS A 873 -9.08 37.38 9.29
CA LYS A 873 -10.22 37.33 10.21
C LYS A 873 -9.95 38.11 11.48
N ILE A 874 -11.00 38.76 12.01
CA ILE A 874 -11.02 39.26 13.39
C ILE A 874 -11.52 38.11 14.27
N MET A 875 -10.70 37.70 15.24
CA MET A 875 -10.96 36.56 16.12
C MET A 875 -11.01 37.03 17.57
N LYS A 876 -11.89 36.42 18.38
CA LYS A 876 -11.85 36.55 19.84
C LYS A 876 -10.73 35.69 20.39
N GLU A 877 -10.13 36.10 21.51
CA GLU A 877 -9.09 35.39 22.26
C GLU A 877 -9.27 33.86 22.32
N ALA A 878 -10.44 33.37 22.72
CA ALA A 878 -10.74 31.94 22.83
C ALA A 878 -10.72 31.15 21.50
N ASP A 879 -10.99 31.79 20.36
CA ASP A 879 -10.85 31.19 19.03
C ASP A 879 -9.45 31.44 18.43
N TYR A 880 -8.79 32.54 18.81
CA TYR A 880 -7.40 32.84 18.44
C TYR A 880 -6.43 31.78 18.98
N HIS A 881 -6.50 31.43 20.27
CA HIS A 881 -5.68 30.37 20.86
C HIS A 881 -5.94 28.97 20.27
N ARG A 882 -7.02 28.79 19.50
CA ARG A 882 -7.36 27.53 18.82
C ARG A 882 -6.77 27.40 17.41
N ILE A 883 -6.18 28.45 16.85
CA ILE A 883 -5.51 28.46 15.54
C ILE A 883 -4.00 28.73 15.62
N LEU A 884 -3.46 29.00 16.82
CA LEU A 884 -2.03 29.14 17.06
C LEU A 884 -1.29 27.80 17.00
N CYS A 885 -0.07 27.82 16.49
CA CYS A 885 0.89 26.73 16.66
C CYS A 885 1.56 26.84 18.05
N GLU A 886 1.50 25.79 18.88
CA GLU A 886 2.08 25.77 20.24
C GLU A 886 3.63 25.75 20.27
N GLN A 887 4.30 25.85 19.13
CA GLN A 887 5.77 25.87 19.01
C GLN A 887 6.36 27.30 18.86
N TYR A 888 5.52 28.33 18.71
CA TYR A 888 5.91 29.72 18.44
C TYR A 888 5.43 30.69 19.52
#